data_AF-A0A532UG32-F1
#
_entry.id   AF-A0A532UG32-F1
#
_cell.length_a   1.000
_cell.length_b   1.000
_cell.length_c   1.000
_cell.angle_alpha   90.00
_cell.angle_beta   90.00
_cell.angle_gamma   90.00
#
_symmetry.space_group_name_H-M   'P 1'
#
loop_
_entity.id
_entity.type
_entity.pdbx_description
1 polymer ?
#
loop_
_entity_poly.entity_id
_entity_poly.type
_entity_poly.pdbx_seq_one_letter_code
_entity_poly.pdbx_strand_id
1 'polypeptide(L)'
;MKLRRILLAFFFICAVALEPRAGEAAQVYPGKEWAAKKPEEAGLDAAKLKELSDYAGGFGCVVRDGYMVYTWGDASKRKDVASAAKPLYSHFLFKAVEDGRISSLDALVNKWEPRLNQINKNLGHKDRNRTWRHFANQISCYGLNEAPGTAYAYNDWQMALFWDTLFKKVYGAGFETVDADVFHPMLTDQLQCQDNPTFMAFGVKDRAGRLAISPRDFARFGLLYLREGKWKDKQLISRAHARMAVTSPLPNSIPRAGDQAAEMIPKQRSIGSKRIPDNQCDHAGSYSWLWWTNGISRDGARHWPDVPVDAYGCFGHGGPRAMVVVPSLDLIISWNDANIRGAEMENHALRLLKKSVMWHGLPARENTAKMAVPRPRSGRIVVDPEHPQWLKRKGGGPFFMCGPGDPEDFLYRGKLKPDGTRDGDQMALIGKLKGTGANCIYLMAVRSHGGDGDRTHNPFIENDPRKGVNQKVLAQWERWFAEMDKNGIVIYFFIYDDNVRVWRTGDRAGNEEKQFVRTLVNRFEHHENLIWCIAEEYQEGLTVERVKKIAAEIRAADDYDHVIAVHKLNGLDFSEFADEPNIDQFAIQYNVPDADTLHEGMIEAWKQAKGRYNLNMSEAKDWGTGREARFKSWACAMGGAYVMILEMDIATTPKSDLEDCGRLVRFFESTNFNEMAPHDELRFAGTKYVLAQPGRSYIAYAPRLRGRIGLKNVKAGTYKFRWFDCATGKEVTQKNVRVAGGNQSWDKPRGIGDELAVYIKRI
;
A
#
# COMPACT_ATOMS: atom_id res chain seq x y z
N MET A 1 46.77 -19.06 -51.68
CA MET A 1 45.69 -18.21 -52.24
C MET A 1 44.37 -18.85 -51.87
N LYS A 2 43.63 -18.40 -50.85
CA LYS A 2 42.71 -17.25 -50.74
C LYS A 2 41.40 -17.36 -51.56
N LEU A 3 40.31 -17.02 -50.86
CA LEU A 3 38.90 -16.73 -51.23
C LEU A 3 37.98 -17.94 -51.55
N ARG A 4 36.87 -18.24 -50.84
CA ARG A 4 35.63 -17.56 -50.37
C ARG A 4 34.45 -17.62 -51.38
N ARG A 5 33.28 -18.06 -50.84
CA ARG A 5 31.87 -17.68 -51.13
C ARG A 5 31.19 -18.39 -52.35
N ILE A 6 29.91 -18.82 -52.35
CA ILE A 6 28.65 -18.41 -51.68
C ILE A 6 27.64 -19.59 -51.60
N LEU A 7 26.81 -19.61 -50.54
CA LEU A 7 25.59 -20.41 -50.36
C LEU A 7 24.38 -19.78 -51.08
N LEU A 8 23.51 -20.61 -51.66
CA LEU A 8 22.13 -20.27 -52.03
C LEU A 8 21.21 -21.38 -51.50
N ALA A 9 20.36 -21.06 -50.53
CA ALA A 9 19.26 -21.91 -50.10
C ALA A 9 17.99 -21.05 -50.01
N PHE A 10 16.97 -21.49 -50.75
CA PHE A 10 15.65 -20.87 -50.88
C PHE A 10 14.89 -20.91 -49.54
N PHE A 11 14.31 -19.76 -49.14
CA PHE A 11 13.30 -19.68 -48.09
C PHE A 11 11.94 -19.44 -48.74
N PHE A 12 11.00 -20.37 -48.53
CA PHE A 12 9.59 -20.23 -48.86
C PHE A 12 8.91 -19.51 -47.69
N ILE A 13 8.38 -18.30 -47.91
CA ILE A 13 7.59 -17.56 -46.92
C ILE A 13 6.11 -17.87 -47.19
N CYS A 14 5.51 -18.72 -46.35
CA CYS A 14 4.06 -18.79 -46.20
C CYS A 14 3.62 -17.73 -45.19
N ALA A 15 2.86 -16.73 -45.65
CA ALA A 15 2.21 -15.76 -44.79
C ALA A 15 1.07 -16.44 -44.02
N VAL A 16 1.27 -16.66 -42.72
CA VAL A 16 0.19 -17.01 -41.78
C VAL A 16 -0.30 -15.70 -41.18
N ALA A 17 -1.55 -15.34 -41.47
CA ALA A 17 -2.25 -14.26 -40.80
C ALA A 17 -2.38 -14.61 -39.30
N LEU A 18 -1.73 -13.82 -38.44
CA LEU A 18 -1.92 -13.88 -36.99
C LEU A 18 -3.28 -13.26 -36.64
N GLU A 19 -4.24 -14.07 -36.24
CA GLU A 19 -5.39 -13.57 -35.49
C GLU A 19 -4.94 -13.16 -34.07
N PRO A 20 -5.44 -12.03 -33.53
CA PRO A 20 -5.10 -11.60 -32.19
C PRO A 20 -5.76 -12.47 -31.13
N ARG A 21 -4.98 -12.89 -30.12
CA ARG A 21 -5.45 -13.56 -28.90
C ARG A 21 -6.36 -12.63 -28.09
N ALA A 22 -7.56 -13.09 -27.74
CA ALA A 22 -8.41 -12.44 -26.75
C ALA A 22 -8.10 -12.95 -25.34
N GLY A 23 -7.91 -12.05 -24.35
CA GLY A 23 -8.17 -12.41 -22.95
C GLY A 23 -7.43 -11.71 -21.80
N GLU A 24 -6.45 -10.84 -22.02
CA GLU A 24 -6.25 -9.66 -21.17
C GLU A 24 -6.90 -8.53 -21.95
N ALA A 25 -7.84 -7.77 -21.37
CA ALA A 25 -8.31 -6.57 -22.05
C ALA A 25 -7.08 -5.68 -22.25
N ALA A 26 -6.64 -5.53 -23.50
CA ALA A 26 -5.46 -4.73 -23.81
C ALA A 26 -5.70 -3.32 -23.25
N GLN A 27 -4.75 -2.82 -22.43
CA GLN A 27 -4.81 -1.46 -21.94
C GLN A 27 -4.95 -0.52 -23.14
N VAL A 28 -5.99 0.32 -23.11
CA VAL A 28 -6.29 1.21 -24.24
C VAL A 28 -5.47 2.48 -24.08
N TYR A 29 -4.81 2.86 -25.17
CA TYR A 29 -4.09 4.12 -25.31
C TYR A 29 -4.72 4.88 -26.48
N PRO A 30 -4.91 6.19 -26.37
CA PRO A 30 -5.40 6.98 -27.49
C PRO A 30 -4.43 6.90 -28.68
N GLY A 31 -4.99 7.01 -29.88
CA GLY A 31 -4.21 7.28 -31.07
C GLY A 31 -3.87 8.76 -31.18
N LYS A 32 -3.64 9.24 -32.41
CA LYS A 32 -3.62 10.68 -32.68
C LYS A 32 -4.91 11.31 -32.17
N GLU A 33 -6.06 10.71 -32.49
CA GLU A 33 -7.35 11.04 -31.88
C GLU A 33 -7.67 10.17 -30.66
N TRP A 34 -8.37 10.73 -29.68
CA TRP A 34 -8.91 9.95 -28.57
C TRP A 34 -10.03 9.04 -29.08
N ALA A 35 -9.94 7.75 -28.75
CA ALA A 35 -11.11 6.89 -28.86
C ALA A 35 -12.14 7.33 -27.81
N ALA A 36 -13.41 7.47 -28.21
CA ALA A 36 -14.48 7.92 -27.33
C ALA A 36 -15.43 6.78 -26.97
N LYS A 37 -16.00 6.84 -25.77
CA LYS A 37 -17.14 6.02 -25.32
C LYS A 37 -18.20 6.92 -24.72
N LYS A 38 -19.46 6.51 -24.79
CA LYS A 38 -20.50 7.17 -23.99
C LYS A 38 -20.27 6.90 -22.50
N PRO A 39 -20.69 7.79 -21.60
CA PRO A 39 -20.62 7.57 -20.15
C PRO A 39 -21.05 6.17 -19.72
N GLU A 40 -22.22 5.72 -20.18
CA GLU A 40 -22.82 4.45 -19.78
C GLU A 40 -22.00 3.24 -20.25
N GLU A 41 -21.41 3.32 -21.44
CA GLU A 41 -20.53 2.29 -22.02
C GLU A 41 -19.19 2.16 -21.26
N ALA A 42 -18.80 3.23 -20.57
CA ALA A 42 -17.66 3.26 -19.64
C ALA A 42 -18.10 3.09 -18.18
N GLY A 43 -19.35 2.67 -17.91
CA GLY A 43 -19.86 2.48 -16.56
C GLY A 43 -19.94 3.76 -15.73
N LEU A 44 -20.19 4.91 -16.37
CA LEU A 44 -20.40 6.21 -15.75
C LEU A 44 -21.84 6.70 -15.97
N ASP A 45 -22.39 7.41 -14.98
CA ASP A 45 -23.68 8.09 -15.01
C ASP A 45 -23.52 9.47 -15.68
N ALA A 46 -24.11 9.65 -16.85
CA ALA A 46 -24.04 10.91 -17.60
C ALA A 46 -24.66 12.10 -16.85
N ALA A 47 -25.73 11.89 -16.06
CA ALA A 47 -26.36 12.96 -15.31
C ALA A 47 -25.43 13.45 -14.17
N LYS A 48 -24.70 12.54 -13.53
CA LYS A 48 -23.68 12.90 -12.53
C LYS A 48 -22.46 13.57 -13.14
N LEU A 49 -22.04 13.16 -14.34
CA LEU A 49 -21.00 13.87 -15.09
C LEU A 49 -21.46 15.27 -15.51
N LYS A 50 -22.74 15.43 -15.83
CA LYS A 50 -23.32 16.75 -16.09
C LYS A 50 -23.33 17.62 -14.84
N GLU A 51 -23.77 17.10 -13.70
CA GLU A 51 -23.72 17.79 -12.40
C GLU A 51 -22.30 18.24 -12.07
N LEU A 52 -21.31 17.36 -12.30
CA LEU A 52 -19.89 17.67 -12.16
C LEU A 52 -19.47 18.83 -13.09
N SER A 53 -19.80 18.80 -14.38
CA SER A 53 -19.40 19.87 -15.29
C SER A 53 -20.11 21.19 -15.04
N ASP A 54 -21.38 21.15 -14.63
CA ASP A 54 -22.15 22.34 -14.26
C ASP A 54 -21.53 22.99 -13.01
N TYR A 55 -21.14 22.18 -12.03
CA TYR A 55 -20.44 22.63 -10.83
C TYR A 55 -19.04 23.17 -11.14
N ALA A 56 -18.26 22.43 -11.94
CA ALA A 56 -16.90 22.81 -12.28
C ALA A 56 -16.86 24.08 -13.15
N GLY A 57 -17.79 24.26 -14.09
CA GLY A 57 -17.71 25.29 -15.10
C GLY A 57 -16.44 25.16 -15.98
N GLY A 58 -16.08 26.23 -16.69
CA GLY A 58 -14.89 26.24 -17.55
C GLY A 58 -14.97 25.20 -18.66
N PHE A 59 -13.87 24.48 -18.90
CA PHE A 59 -13.80 23.40 -19.88
C PHE A 59 -12.90 22.27 -19.40
N GLY A 60 -13.22 21.03 -19.78
CA GLY A 60 -12.52 19.86 -19.27
C GLY A 60 -13.00 18.54 -19.87
N CYS A 61 -12.42 17.46 -19.35
CA CYS A 61 -12.73 16.11 -19.78
C CYS A 61 -12.60 15.08 -18.65
N VAL A 62 -13.31 13.96 -18.83
CA VAL A 62 -13.17 12.72 -18.07
C VAL A 62 -12.75 11.61 -19.01
N VAL A 63 -11.71 10.89 -18.61
CA VAL A 63 -11.18 9.70 -19.28
C VAL A 63 -11.37 8.51 -18.36
N ARG A 64 -11.82 7.38 -18.91
CA ARG A 64 -11.90 6.12 -18.18
C ARG A 64 -11.50 4.94 -19.06
N ASP A 65 -10.74 4.00 -18.49
CA ASP A 65 -10.24 2.81 -19.18
C ASP A 65 -9.45 3.15 -20.47
N GLY A 66 -8.82 4.32 -20.51
CA GLY A 66 -8.11 4.84 -21.68
C GLY A 66 -8.99 5.46 -22.79
N TYR A 67 -10.30 5.62 -22.57
CA TYR A 67 -11.22 6.28 -23.51
C TYR A 67 -11.58 7.68 -23.04
N MET A 68 -11.80 8.59 -23.97
CA MET A 68 -12.48 9.87 -23.70
C MET A 68 -13.96 9.58 -23.48
N VAL A 69 -14.46 9.87 -22.28
CA VAL A 69 -15.84 9.49 -21.90
C VAL A 69 -16.78 10.68 -21.87
N TYR A 70 -16.28 11.83 -21.42
CA TYR A 70 -17.09 13.02 -21.26
C TYR A 70 -16.24 14.26 -21.43
N THR A 71 -16.75 15.25 -22.14
CA THR A 71 -16.13 16.55 -22.32
C THR A 71 -17.15 17.65 -22.07
N TRP A 72 -16.68 18.79 -21.56
CA TRP A 72 -17.50 19.99 -21.45
C TRP A 72 -16.68 21.21 -21.86
N GLY A 73 -17.35 22.21 -22.44
CA GLY A 73 -16.68 23.33 -23.10
C GLY A 73 -15.74 22.85 -24.21
N ASP A 74 -14.67 23.61 -24.47
CA ASP A 74 -13.64 23.25 -25.44
C ASP A 74 -12.46 22.56 -24.76
N ALA A 75 -12.53 21.23 -24.63
CA ALA A 75 -11.47 20.41 -24.04
C ALA A 75 -10.15 20.37 -24.84
N SER A 76 -10.13 20.93 -26.06
CA SER A 76 -8.91 21.08 -26.88
C SER A 76 -8.19 22.41 -26.63
N LYS A 77 -8.86 23.36 -25.97
CA LYS A 77 -8.32 24.69 -25.73
C LYS A 77 -7.11 24.66 -24.80
N ARG A 78 -5.98 25.12 -25.30
CA ARG A 78 -4.75 25.27 -24.52
C ARG A 78 -4.79 26.53 -23.64
N LYS A 79 -4.44 26.39 -22.35
CA LYS A 79 -4.27 27.50 -21.41
C LYS A 79 -3.09 27.23 -20.48
N ASP A 80 -2.53 28.29 -19.89
CA ASP A 80 -1.62 28.17 -18.74
C ASP A 80 -2.32 27.37 -17.63
N VAL A 81 -1.70 26.27 -17.18
CA VAL A 81 -2.23 25.41 -16.11
C VAL A 81 -1.66 25.72 -14.73
N ALA A 82 -0.89 26.80 -14.67
CA ALA A 82 -0.19 27.22 -13.50
C ALA A 82 0.72 26.17 -12.85
N SER A 83 0.68 26.05 -11.53
CA SER A 83 1.50 25.11 -10.78
C SER A 83 1.22 23.64 -11.12
N ALA A 84 0.12 23.32 -11.81
CA ALA A 84 -0.11 21.98 -12.33
C ALA A 84 0.97 21.55 -13.35
N ALA A 85 1.81 22.47 -13.85
CA ALA A 85 2.96 22.15 -14.69
C ALA A 85 4.05 21.31 -14.00
N LYS A 86 4.16 21.39 -12.67
CA LYS A 86 5.33 20.92 -11.91
C LYS A 86 5.63 19.41 -12.07
N PRO A 87 4.64 18.49 -12.13
CA PRO A 87 4.88 17.10 -12.48
C PRO A 87 5.65 16.83 -13.78
N LEU A 88 5.50 17.70 -14.79
CA LEU A 88 6.26 17.53 -16.03
C LEU A 88 7.75 17.81 -15.78
N TYR A 89 8.09 18.69 -14.84
CA TYR A 89 9.49 18.95 -14.49
C TYR A 89 10.10 17.75 -13.77
N SER A 90 9.37 17.09 -12.86
CA SER A 90 9.87 15.88 -12.19
C SER A 90 9.97 14.71 -13.17
N HIS A 91 9.04 14.58 -14.13
CA HIS A 91 9.18 13.63 -15.24
C HIS A 91 10.53 13.78 -15.96
N PHE A 92 10.88 15.00 -16.38
CA PHE A 92 12.15 15.26 -17.03
C PHE A 92 13.37 15.12 -16.10
N LEU A 93 13.22 15.36 -14.80
CA LEU A 93 14.29 15.04 -13.85
C LEU A 93 14.57 13.53 -13.82
N PHE A 94 13.53 12.71 -13.76
CA PHE A 94 13.68 11.25 -13.78
C PHE A 94 14.28 10.77 -15.10
N LYS A 95 13.83 11.31 -16.24
CA LYS A 95 14.46 11.02 -17.54
C LYS A 95 15.92 11.42 -17.59
N ALA A 96 16.29 12.57 -17.03
CA ALA A 96 17.70 12.97 -16.98
C ALA A 96 18.57 12.00 -16.17
N VAL A 97 18.02 11.37 -15.12
CA VAL A 97 18.71 10.30 -14.37
C VAL A 97 18.78 9.02 -15.19
N GLU A 98 17.66 8.58 -15.77
CA GLU A 98 17.59 7.35 -16.59
C GLU A 98 18.49 7.41 -17.83
N ASP A 99 18.62 8.59 -18.44
CA ASP A 99 19.43 8.83 -19.62
C ASP A 99 20.91 9.10 -19.25
N GLY A 100 21.27 9.01 -17.96
CA GLY A 100 22.64 9.21 -17.46
C GLY A 100 23.14 10.66 -17.49
N ARG A 101 22.28 11.65 -17.74
CA ARG A 101 22.63 13.08 -17.76
C ARG A 101 22.90 13.64 -16.35
N ILE A 102 22.26 13.05 -15.35
CA ILE A 102 22.48 13.30 -13.92
C ILE A 102 22.75 11.94 -13.27
N SER A 103 23.73 11.87 -12.35
CA SER A 103 24.14 10.60 -11.73
C SER A 103 23.11 10.02 -10.77
N SER A 104 22.34 10.85 -10.06
CA SER A 104 21.26 10.44 -9.16
C SER A 104 20.40 11.64 -8.77
N LEU A 105 19.25 11.37 -8.14
CA LEU A 105 18.38 12.39 -7.55
C LEU A 105 19.06 13.14 -6.39
N ASP A 106 20.12 12.58 -5.81
CA ASP A 106 20.90 13.16 -4.73
C ASP A 106 22.15 13.91 -5.22
N ALA A 107 22.37 13.99 -6.54
CA ALA A 107 23.46 14.78 -7.10
C ALA A 107 23.29 16.28 -6.77
N LEU A 108 24.40 16.93 -6.41
CA LEU A 108 24.42 18.34 -6.07
C LEU A 108 24.18 19.23 -7.30
N VAL A 109 23.25 20.18 -7.18
CA VAL A 109 22.84 21.08 -8.27
C VAL A 109 23.88 22.14 -8.57
N ASN A 110 24.76 22.46 -7.60
CA ASN A 110 25.83 23.44 -7.78
C ASN A 110 26.83 23.05 -8.90
N LYS A 111 26.87 21.79 -9.32
CA LYS A 111 27.62 21.33 -10.50
C LYS A 111 27.16 22.02 -11.78
N TRP A 112 25.87 22.32 -11.90
CA TRP A 112 25.28 23.00 -13.06
C TRP A 112 25.00 24.48 -12.80
N GLU A 113 24.84 24.87 -11.54
CA GLU A 113 24.66 26.27 -11.12
C GLU A 113 25.67 26.65 -10.01
N PRO A 114 26.94 26.94 -10.36
CA PRO A 114 28.01 27.18 -9.38
C PRO A 114 27.82 28.46 -8.57
N ARG A 115 26.95 29.39 -9.00
CA ARG A 115 26.62 30.60 -8.22
C ARG A 115 25.99 30.27 -6.88
N LEU A 116 25.35 29.09 -6.73
CA LEU A 116 24.84 28.60 -5.44
C LEU A 116 25.95 28.46 -4.38
N ASN A 117 27.21 28.31 -4.78
CA ASN A 117 28.34 28.24 -3.84
C ASN A 117 28.67 29.59 -3.19
N GLN A 118 28.19 30.70 -3.73
CA GLN A 118 28.63 32.06 -3.36
C GLN A 118 27.63 32.80 -2.46
N ILE A 119 26.37 32.40 -2.46
CA ILE A 119 25.30 33.08 -1.73
C ILE A 119 25.20 32.62 -0.26
N ASN A 120 24.56 33.43 0.59
CA ASN A 120 24.24 33.12 1.99
C ASN A 120 25.47 32.75 2.83
N LYS A 121 26.56 33.53 2.72
CA LYS A 121 27.79 33.34 3.49
C LYS A 121 27.54 33.31 5.01
N ASN A 122 26.67 34.18 5.51
CA ASN A 122 26.25 34.26 6.91
C ASN A 122 25.46 33.02 7.39
N LEU A 123 24.90 32.23 6.46
CA LEU A 123 24.25 30.94 6.74
C LEU A 123 25.15 29.75 6.32
N GLY A 124 26.46 29.96 6.25
CA GLY A 124 27.43 28.90 5.96
C GLY A 124 27.37 28.36 4.52
N HIS A 125 26.94 29.18 3.56
CA HIS A 125 26.75 28.77 2.15
C HIS A 125 25.82 27.57 2.00
N LYS A 126 24.74 27.51 2.79
CA LYS A 126 23.77 26.39 2.82
C LYS A 126 23.31 25.94 1.42
N ASP A 127 23.26 26.87 0.48
CA ASP A 127 22.75 26.70 -0.87
C ASP A 127 23.62 25.78 -1.75
N ARG A 128 24.90 25.57 -1.39
CA ARG A 128 25.82 24.63 -2.08
C ARG A 128 25.43 23.16 -1.92
N ASN A 129 24.67 22.84 -0.87
CA ASN A 129 24.31 21.46 -0.50
C ASN A 129 22.94 21.02 -1.10
N ARG A 130 22.40 21.75 -2.08
CA ARG A 130 21.13 21.36 -2.70
C ARG A 130 21.28 20.21 -3.67
N THR A 131 20.42 19.22 -3.53
CA THR A 131 20.27 18.11 -4.46
C THR A 131 19.04 18.31 -5.35
N TRP A 132 18.95 17.53 -6.43
CA TRP A 132 17.75 17.52 -7.28
C TRP A 132 16.51 17.06 -6.50
N ARG A 133 16.65 16.12 -5.56
CA ARG A 133 15.60 15.69 -4.63
C ARG A 133 15.06 16.86 -3.82
N HIS A 134 15.92 17.75 -3.32
CA HIS A 134 15.48 18.92 -2.59
C HIS A 134 14.59 19.84 -3.45
N PHE A 135 14.95 20.03 -4.72
CA PHE A 135 14.13 20.79 -5.65
C PHE A 135 12.79 20.11 -5.94
N ALA A 136 12.82 18.82 -6.31
CA ALA A 136 11.63 18.06 -6.72
C ALA A 136 10.65 17.79 -5.56
N ASN A 137 11.08 17.88 -4.31
CA ASN A 137 10.18 17.78 -3.15
C ASN A 137 9.84 19.14 -2.53
N GLN A 138 10.29 20.26 -3.12
CA GLN A 138 10.06 21.59 -2.56
C GLN A 138 10.58 21.78 -1.12
N ILE A 139 11.66 21.07 -0.80
CA ILE A 139 12.38 21.18 0.48
C ILE A 139 13.75 21.83 0.32
N SER A 140 13.98 22.57 -0.76
CA SER A 140 15.28 23.20 -1.01
C SER A 140 15.48 24.47 -0.18
N CYS A 141 14.40 25.08 0.32
CA CYS A 141 14.45 26.33 1.09
C CYS A 141 15.25 27.42 0.35
N TYR A 142 15.08 27.54 -0.96
CA TYR A 142 15.76 28.55 -1.77
C TYR A 142 15.14 29.92 -1.57
N GLY A 143 15.96 30.94 -1.26
CA GLY A 143 15.49 32.26 -0.85
C GLY A 143 14.89 32.30 0.57
N LEU A 144 15.04 31.23 1.37
CA LEU A 144 14.62 31.15 2.77
C LEU A 144 15.81 30.76 3.67
N ASN A 145 15.78 31.12 4.95
CA ASN A 145 16.88 30.87 5.88
C ASN A 145 17.15 29.38 6.16
N GLU A 146 16.11 28.54 6.14
CA GLU A 146 16.21 27.12 6.47
C GLU A 146 17.18 26.37 5.55
N ALA A 147 17.86 25.35 6.09
CA ALA A 147 18.75 24.52 5.31
C ALA A 147 17.97 23.66 4.30
N PRO A 148 18.57 23.29 3.16
CA PRO A 148 17.98 22.29 2.27
C PRO A 148 17.67 20.99 3.01
N GLY A 149 16.48 20.43 2.81
CA GLY A 149 16.02 19.19 3.40
C GLY A 149 15.28 19.36 4.74
N THR A 150 15.35 20.52 5.40
CA THR A 150 14.84 20.67 6.77
C THR A 150 13.44 21.25 6.87
N ALA A 151 12.92 21.86 5.81
CA ALA A 151 11.57 22.43 5.78
C ALA A 151 11.02 22.44 4.36
N TYR A 152 9.69 22.49 4.24
CA TYR A 152 8.97 22.58 2.98
C TYR A 152 8.57 24.02 2.66
N ALA A 153 8.81 24.46 1.43
CA ALA A 153 8.38 25.75 0.93
C ALA A 153 7.85 25.62 -0.50
N TYR A 154 6.54 25.83 -0.69
CA TYR A 154 5.96 25.88 -2.02
C TYR A 154 6.34 27.20 -2.71
N ASN A 155 7.35 27.16 -3.58
CA ASN A 155 8.16 28.33 -3.95
C ASN A 155 8.44 28.41 -5.46
N ASP A 156 7.96 29.47 -6.10
CA ASP A 156 8.09 29.66 -7.56
C ASP A 156 9.46 30.23 -7.98
N TRP A 157 10.21 30.88 -7.09
CA TRP A 157 11.60 31.27 -7.37
C TRP A 157 12.51 30.04 -7.46
N GLN A 158 12.30 29.08 -6.55
CA GLN A 158 12.95 27.78 -6.59
C GLN A 158 12.59 27.03 -7.88
N MET A 159 11.32 27.03 -8.28
CA MET A 159 10.90 26.29 -9.48
C MET A 159 11.46 26.89 -10.76
N ALA A 160 11.63 28.22 -10.82
CA ALA A 160 12.34 28.86 -11.93
C ALA A 160 13.81 28.41 -11.99
N LEU A 161 14.49 28.37 -10.85
CA LEU A 161 15.87 27.87 -10.77
C LEU A 161 15.95 26.39 -11.18
N PHE A 162 15.07 25.54 -10.65
CA PHE A 162 15.01 24.11 -10.99
C PHE A 162 14.81 23.90 -12.49
N TRP A 163 13.86 24.62 -13.09
CA TRP A 163 13.59 24.55 -14.53
C TRP A 163 14.79 25.04 -15.35
N ASP A 164 15.35 26.21 -15.02
CA ASP A 164 16.48 26.79 -15.75
C ASP A 164 17.71 25.88 -15.70
N THR A 165 17.99 25.28 -14.54
CA THR A 165 19.13 24.35 -14.42
C THR A 165 18.85 23.05 -15.16
N LEU A 166 17.67 22.44 -15.00
CA LEU A 166 17.34 21.17 -15.66
C LEU A 166 17.34 21.32 -17.19
N PHE A 167 16.57 22.25 -17.74
CA PHE A 167 16.42 22.32 -19.19
C PHE A 167 17.63 23.00 -19.88
N LYS A 168 18.10 24.14 -19.35
CA LYS A 168 19.16 24.91 -20.03
C LYS A 168 20.56 24.36 -19.79
N LYS A 169 20.80 23.68 -18.66
CA LYS A 169 22.15 23.18 -18.31
C LYS A 169 22.27 21.66 -18.46
N VAL A 170 21.26 20.87 -18.08
CA VAL A 170 21.33 19.40 -18.19
C VAL A 170 20.88 18.94 -19.58
N TYR A 171 19.77 19.46 -20.08
CA TYR A 171 19.30 19.15 -21.44
C TYR A 171 19.97 20.01 -22.52
N GLY A 172 20.49 21.19 -22.16
CA GLY A 172 21.15 22.10 -23.10
C GLY A 172 20.19 22.89 -23.99
N ALA A 173 18.90 22.93 -23.66
CA ALA A 173 17.86 23.59 -24.46
C ALA A 173 17.44 24.94 -23.85
N GLY A 174 17.39 25.97 -24.70
CA GLY A 174 16.99 27.34 -24.32
C GLY A 174 15.47 27.50 -24.25
N PHE A 175 15.00 28.71 -23.93
CA PHE A 175 13.55 28.98 -23.90
C PHE A 175 12.92 28.88 -25.30
N GLU A 176 13.69 29.22 -26.33
CA GLU A 176 13.29 29.20 -27.73
C GLU A 176 13.26 27.78 -28.31
N THR A 177 14.04 26.85 -27.74
CA THR A 177 14.26 25.53 -28.33
C THR A 177 13.77 24.36 -27.49
N VAL A 178 13.47 24.55 -26.20
CA VAL A 178 13.05 23.47 -25.28
C VAL A 178 11.83 22.70 -25.77
N ASP A 179 10.88 23.36 -26.42
CA ASP A 179 9.69 22.68 -26.93
C ASP A 179 10.07 21.71 -28.04
N ALA A 180 10.79 22.18 -29.06
CA ALA A 180 11.18 21.40 -30.24
C ALA A 180 12.27 20.35 -29.95
N ASP A 181 13.24 20.66 -29.09
CA ASP A 181 14.43 19.81 -28.88
C ASP A 181 14.22 18.78 -27.76
N VAL A 182 13.31 19.05 -26.82
CA VAL A 182 13.16 18.25 -25.59
C VAL A 182 11.70 17.86 -25.36
N PHE A 183 10.81 18.83 -25.16
CA PHE A 183 9.46 18.57 -24.65
C PHE A 183 8.63 17.74 -25.64
N HIS A 184 8.62 18.14 -26.91
CA HIS A 184 7.91 17.44 -27.97
C HIS A 184 8.48 16.04 -28.25
N PRO A 185 9.75 15.89 -28.65
CA PRO A 185 10.28 14.59 -29.06
C PRO A 185 10.32 13.57 -27.92
N MET A 186 10.60 14.01 -26.69
CA MET A 186 10.75 13.09 -25.55
C MET A 186 9.43 12.78 -24.83
N LEU A 187 8.40 13.62 -24.97
CA LEU A 187 7.15 13.44 -24.23
C LEU A 187 5.89 13.63 -25.10
N THR A 188 5.59 14.85 -25.55
CA THR A 188 4.25 15.11 -26.10
C THR A 188 4.00 14.42 -27.44
N ASP A 189 5.03 14.23 -28.27
CA ASP A 189 4.91 13.48 -29.52
C ASP A 189 4.79 11.98 -29.23
N GLN A 190 5.49 11.48 -28.21
CA GLN A 190 5.35 10.08 -27.76
C GLN A 190 3.92 9.80 -27.26
N LEU A 191 3.34 10.75 -26.53
CA LEU A 191 1.96 10.71 -26.06
C LEU A 191 0.92 11.03 -27.15
N GLN A 192 1.36 11.47 -28.33
CA GLN A 192 0.50 11.90 -29.42
C GLN A 192 -0.46 13.02 -29.01
N CYS A 193 0.04 13.99 -28.26
CA CYS A 193 -0.69 15.20 -27.92
C CYS A 193 -1.09 15.96 -29.20
N GLN A 194 -2.30 16.51 -29.21
CA GLN A 194 -2.88 17.14 -30.41
C GLN A 194 -2.84 18.65 -30.38
N ASP A 195 -2.82 19.25 -29.19
CA ASP A 195 -3.02 20.69 -28.98
C ASP A 195 -1.71 21.45 -28.82
N ASN A 196 -0.61 20.84 -29.27
CA ASN A 196 0.74 21.39 -29.28
C ASN A 196 1.12 22.00 -27.91
N PRO A 197 1.22 21.22 -26.82
CA PRO A 197 1.57 21.75 -25.51
C PRO A 197 2.92 22.50 -25.55
N THR A 198 3.08 23.53 -24.73
CA THR A 198 4.29 24.38 -24.73
C THR A 198 4.69 24.80 -23.33
N PHE A 199 5.99 24.83 -23.02
CA PHE A 199 6.53 25.46 -21.80
C PHE A 199 6.63 26.99 -21.90
N MET A 200 6.15 27.60 -22.98
CA MET A 200 6.17 29.04 -23.22
C MET A 200 4.75 29.63 -23.22
N ALA A 201 3.96 29.32 -22.20
CA ALA A 201 2.57 29.79 -22.08
C ALA A 201 2.39 31.31 -22.23
N PHE A 202 3.40 32.09 -21.81
CA PHE A 202 3.44 33.55 -21.90
C PHE A 202 4.58 34.05 -22.82
N GLY A 203 5.16 33.17 -23.65
CA GLY A 203 6.34 33.45 -24.46
C GLY A 203 7.65 33.45 -23.66
N VAL A 204 8.77 33.71 -24.35
CA VAL A 204 10.12 33.60 -23.76
C VAL A 204 10.50 34.76 -22.83
N LYS A 205 9.74 35.87 -22.86
CA LYS A 205 10.02 37.11 -22.10
C LYS A 205 9.23 37.26 -20.80
N ASP A 206 8.14 36.51 -20.61
CA ASP A 206 7.34 36.51 -19.38
C ASP A 206 7.19 35.07 -18.88
N ARG A 207 7.63 34.80 -17.64
CA ARG A 207 7.47 33.52 -16.93
C ARG A 207 7.74 32.28 -17.80
N ALA A 208 8.85 32.29 -18.54
CA ALA A 208 9.30 31.14 -19.33
C ALA A 208 9.39 29.86 -18.48
N GLY A 209 8.99 28.73 -19.06
CA GLY A 209 8.83 27.45 -18.38
C GLY A 209 7.39 27.14 -17.96
N ARG A 210 6.46 28.13 -17.99
CA ARG A 210 5.04 27.87 -17.70
C ARG A 210 4.38 27.03 -18.77
N LEU A 211 3.70 25.98 -18.34
CA LEU A 211 3.01 25.05 -19.24
C LEU A 211 1.66 25.61 -19.70
N ALA A 212 1.49 25.69 -21.02
CA ALA A 212 0.17 25.74 -21.63
C ALA A 212 -0.18 24.35 -22.17
N ILE A 213 -1.28 23.77 -21.70
CA ILE A 213 -1.77 22.45 -22.14
C ILE A 213 -3.31 22.41 -22.10
N SER A 214 -3.93 21.65 -22.99
CA SER A 214 -5.38 21.42 -22.99
C SER A 214 -5.77 20.33 -21.99
N PRO A 215 -7.01 20.29 -21.49
CA PRO A 215 -7.46 19.19 -20.62
C PRO A 215 -7.26 17.81 -21.24
N ARG A 216 -7.55 17.64 -22.55
CA ARG A 216 -7.43 16.34 -23.22
C ARG A 216 -5.99 15.87 -23.39
N ASP A 217 -5.04 16.77 -23.63
CA ASP A 217 -3.62 16.40 -23.66
C ASP A 217 -3.04 16.22 -22.26
N PHE A 218 -3.54 16.97 -21.28
CA PHE A 218 -3.12 16.77 -19.90
C PHE A 218 -3.58 15.41 -19.36
N ALA A 219 -4.77 14.95 -19.77
CA ALA A 219 -5.24 13.61 -19.48
C ALA A 219 -4.35 12.51 -20.09
N ARG A 220 -3.67 12.76 -21.23
CA ARG A 220 -2.67 11.81 -21.76
C ARG A 220 -1.49 11.65 -20.81
N PHE A 221 -1.00 12.76 -20.25
CA PHE A 221 0.06 12.73 -19.25
C PHE A 221 -0.39 12.02 -17.96
N GLY A 222 -1.63 12.26 -17.51
CA GLY A 222 -2.25 11.49 -16.43
C GLY A 222 -2.30 9.99 -16.73
N LEU A 223 -2.67 9.62 -17.96
CA LEU A 223 -2.75 8.23 -18.40
C LEU A 223 -1.37 7.57 -18.44
N LEU A 224 -0.31 8.28 -18.81
CA LEU A 224 1.05 7.77 -18.74
C LEU A 224 1.40 7.29 -17.31
N TYR A 225 1.08 8.09 -16.29
CA TYR A 225 1.36 7.73 -14.90
C TYR A 225 0.38 6.69 -14.35
N LEU A 226 -0.88 6.72 -14.78
CA LEU A 226 -1.86 5.66 -14.50
C LEU A 226 -1.41 4.30 -15.04
N ARG A 227 -0.66 4.29 -16.14
CA ARG A 227 -0.03 3.11 -16.74
C ARG A 227 1.44 2.94 -16.35
N GLU A 228 1.84 3.53 -15.22
CA GLU A 228 3.16 3.36 -14.61
C GLU A 228 4.32 3.66 -15.57
N GLY A 229 4.18 4.69 -16.38
CA GLY A 229 5.21 5.15 -17.32
C GLY A 229 5.22 4.40 -18.66
N LYS A 230 4.30 3.46 -18.87
CA LYS A 230 4.14 2.76 -20.15
C LYS A 230 3.18 3.53 -21.05
N TRP A 231 3.55 3.66 -22.33
CA TRP A 231 2.71 4.17 -23.39
C TRP A 231 2.73 3.20 -24.56
N LYS A 232 1.61 2.51 -24.79
CA LYS A 232 1.51 1.42 -25.76
C LYS A 232 2.59 0.35 -25.53
N ASP A 233 3.47 0.16 -26.49
CA ASP A 233 4.59 -0.77 -26.50
C ASP A 233 5.87 -0.21 -25.87
N LYS A 234 5.92 1.09 -25.55
CA LYS A 234 7.12 1.77 -25.05
C LYS A 234 7.02 2.09 -23.56
N GLN A 235 8.10 1.84 -22.82
CA GLN A 235 8.29 2.38 -21.48
C GLN A 235 8.95 3.75 -21.59
N LEU A 236 8.17 4.84 -21.43
CA LEU A 236 8.70 6.21 -21.62
C LEU A 236 9.48 6.70 -20.39
N ILE A 237 9.07 6.28 -19.20
CA ILE A 237 9.76 6.51 -17.92
C ILE A 237 9.67 5.22 -17.12
N SER A 238 10.69 4.84 -16.34
CA SER A 238 10.66 3.56 -15.60
C SER A 238 9.44 3.45 -14.66
N ARG A 239 8.94 2.23 -14.49
CA ARG A 239 7.86 1.91 -13.54
C ARG A 239 8.20 2.39 -12.13
N ALA A 240 9.47 2.22 -11.71
CA ALA A 240 9.94 2.64 -10.39
C ALA A 240 9.78 4.16 -10.19
N HIS A 241 10.26 4.99 -11.13
CA HIS A 241 10.10 6.43 -11.04
C HIS A 241 8.64 6.88 -11.17
N ALA A 242 7.85 6.26 -12.06
CA ALA A 242 6.43 6.58 -12.23
C ALA A 242 5.64 6.34 -10.93
N ARG A 243 5.87 5.20 -10.26
CA ARG A 243 5.24 4.88 -8.96
C ARG A 243 5.74 5.81 -7.86
N MET A 244 7.06 5.91 -7.68
CA MET A 244 7.67 6.75 -6.64
C MET A 244 7.17 8.20 -6.71
N ALA A 245 6.97 8.74 -7.93
CA ALA A 245 6.49 10.10 -8.11
C ALA A 245 5.15 10.36 -7.39
N VAL A 246 4.28 9.36 -7.29
CA VAL A 246 2.90 9.51 -6.78
C VAL A 246 2.61 8.71 -5.50
N THR A 247 3.56 7.91 -5.01
CA THR A 247 3.39 7.08 -3.80
C THR A 247 4.41 7.36 -2.69
N SER A 248 5.33 8.32 -2.86
CA SER A 248 6.35 8.65 -1.86
C SER A 248 6.21 10.08 -1.33
N PRO A 249 5.11 10.42 -0.63
CA PRO A 249 4.91 11.76 -0.10
C PRO A 249 5.93 12.09 1.00
N LEU A 250 6.21 13.39 1.14
CA LEU A 250 7.02 13.89 2.25
C LEU A 250 6.42 13.50 3.61
N PRO A 251 7.26 13.08 4.57
CA PRO A 251 6.78 12.77 5.90
C PRO A 251 6.31 14.05 6.60
N ASN A 252 5.27 13.91 7.41
CA ASN A 252 4.70 14.98 8.24
C ASN A 252 5.71 15.58 9.23
N SER A 253 6.83 14.90 9.50
CA SER A 253 7.94 15.42 10.31
C SER A 253 8.69 16.59 9.65
N ILE A 254 8.62 16.76 8.33
CA ILE A 254 9.19 17.94 7.65
C ILE A 254 8.26 19.12 7.90
N PRO A 255 8.65 20.17 8.65
CA PRO A 255 7.81 21.33 8.91
C PRO A 255 7.65 22.22 7.66
N ARG A 256 6.65 23.10 7.68
CA ARG A 256 6.60 24.22 6.73
C ARG A 256 7.71 25.21 7.07
N ALA A 257 8.37 25.78 6.07
CA ALA A 257 9.34 26.85 6.25
C ALA A 257 8.66 28.12 6.82
N GLY A 258 9.45 28.98 7.44
CA GLY A 258 9.02 30.26 7.96
C GLY A 258 8.94 31.35 6.90
N ASP A 259 9.18 32.60 7.32
CA ASP A 259 9.01 33.82 6.54
C ASP A 259 10.29 34.68 6.45
N GLN A 260 11.44 34.12 6.86
CA GLN A 260 12.72 34.84 6.82
C GLN A 260 13.41 34.66 5.47
N ALA A 261 13.62 35.76 4.76
CA ALA A 261 14.27 35.77 3.46
C ALA A 261 15.77 35.48 3.57
N ALA A 262 16.29 34.72 2.63
CA ALA A 262 17.72 34.53 2.38
C ALA A 262 18.09 35.01 0.97
N GLU A 263 19.38 35.22 0.74
CA GLU A 263 19.92 35.59 -0.56
C GLU A 263 19.55 34.53 -1.63
N MET A 264 19.23 35.01 -2.82
CA MET A 264 19.10 34.20 -4.04
C MET A 264 20.22 34.59 -5.01
N ILE A 265 20.52 33.75 -6.00
CA ILE A 265 21.56 34.09 -6.98
C ILE A 265 21.21 35.41 -7.70
N PRO A 266 22.21 36.23 -8.10
CA PRO A 266 21.95 37.49 -8.76
C PRO A 266 21.08 37.35 -10.01
N LYS A 267 20.11 38.26 -10.16
CA LYS A 267 19.13 38.30 -11.27
C LYS A 267 18.27 37.03 -11.37
N GLN A 268 18.04 36.32 -10.26
CA GLN A 268 17.08 35.23 -10.20
C GLN A 268 15.71 35.72 -10.71
N ARG A 269 15.04 34.90 -11.52
CA ARG A 269 13.65 35.11 -11.95
C ARG A 269 12.69 34.23 -11.14
N SER A 270 11.41 34.58 -11.17
CA SER A 270 10.33 33.70 -10.73
C SER A 270 9.54 33.17 -11.93
N ILE A 271 8.91 32.01 -11.76
CA ILE A 271 7.99 31.41 -12.72
C ILE A 271 6.51 31.69 -12.38
N GLY A 272 6.24 32.42 -11.28
CA GLY A 272 4.89 32.71 -10.81
C GLY A 272 4.87 33.83 -9.77
N SER A 273 4.88 33.47 -8.48
CA SER A 273 4.87 34.40 -7.36
C SER A 273 5.99 35.45 -7.42
N LYS A 274 5.68 36.70 -7.05
CA LYS A 274 6.68 37.78 -6.90
C LYS A 274 7.05 38.04 -5.43
N ARG A 275 6.52 37.26 -4.49
CA ARG A 275 6.75 37.42 -3.05
C ARG A 275 8.16 36.99 -2.67
N ILE A 276 8.80 37.70 -1.73
CA ILE A 276 10.10 37.31 -1.14
C ILE A 276 9.99 37.38 0.40
N PRO A 277 10.26 36.29 1.13
CA PRO A 277 10.44 34.94 0.61
C PRO A 277 9.12 34.36 0.07
N ASP A 278 9.19 33.39 -0.84
CA ASP A 278 8.00 32.70 -1.36
C ASP A 278 7.77 31.36 -0.66
N ASN A 279 6.55 31.17 -0.16
CA ASN A 279 6.12 29.99 0.58
C ASN A 279 4.57 29.94 0.60
N GLN A 280 3.98 29.48 -0.49
CA GLN A 280 2.56 29.69 -0.78
C GLN A 280 1.62 28.81 0.06
N CYS A 281 2.00 27.56 0.31
CA CYS A 281 1.21 26.61 1.09
C CYS A 281 2.10 25.57 1.79
N ASP A 282 1.51 24.79 2.68
CA ASP A 282 2.11 23.63 3.31
C ASP A 282 1.92 22.36 2.45
N HIS A 283 2.70 21.31 2.71
CA HIS A 283 2.61 20.04 1.98
C HIS A 283 1.49 19.13 2.48
N ALA A 284 1.03 19.33 3.72
CA ALA A 284 -0.10 18.63 4.33
C ALA A 284 0.00 17.08 4.24
N GLY A 285 1.21 16.52 4.32
CA GLY A 285 1.47 15.07 4.17
C GLY A 285 1.07 14.50 2.81
N SER A 286 0.91 15.38 1.81
CA SER A 286 0.20 15.12 0.57
C SER A 286 0.99 15.60 -0.65
N TYR A 287 2.31 15.73 -0.54
CA TYR A 287 3.18 16.19 -1.61
C TYR A 287 4.31 15.21 -1.88
N SER A 288 4.42 14.72 -3.12
CA SER A 288 5.34 13.67 -3.55
C SER A 288 5.95 14.08 -4.88
N TRP A 289 7.26 14.39 -4.95
CA TRP A 289 7.97 14.61 -6.22
C TRP A 289 7.24 15.53 -7.24
N LEU A 290 6.74 16.67 -6.77
CA LEU A 290 5.95 17.66 -7.51
C LEU A 290 4.49 17.28 -7.85
N TRP A 291 4.01 16.16 -7.34
CA TRP A 291 2.61 15.75 -7.35
C TRP A 291 1.93 16.00 -6.00
N TRP A 292 0.62 16.22 -6.04
CA TRP A 292 -0.23 16.14 -4.86
C TRP A 292 -0.83 14.73 -4.76
N THR A 293 -0.82 14.14 -3.57
CA THR A 293 -1.39 12.82 -3.29
C THR A 293 -2.57 12.95 -2.31
N ASN A 294 -3.41 11.92 -2.22
CA ASN A 294 -4.49 11.88 -1.24
C ASN A 294 -3.97 11.49 0.17
N GLY A 295 -2.97 12.21 0.66
CA GLY A 295 -2.27 11.97 1.92
C GLY A 295 -3.05 12.42 3.15
N ILE A 296 -2.38 12.35 4.30
CA ILE A 296 -2.93 12.74 5.62
C ILE A 296 -2.05 13.83 6.20
N SER A 297 -2.64 14.97 6.56
CA SER A 297 -1.94 16.09 7.18
C SER A 297 -1.57 15.82 8.64
N ARG A 298 -0.77 16.71 9.23
CA ARG A 298 -0.27 16.59 10.62
C ARG A 298 -1.38 16.54 11.67
N ASP A 299 -2.54 17.11 11.37
CA ASP A 299 -3.74 17.11 12.20
C ASP A 299 -4.65 15.89 11.95
N GLY A 300 -4.26 14.97 11.06
CA GLY A 300 -5.00 13.75 10.76
C GLY A 300 -6.08 13.91 9.68
N ALA A 301 -6.22 15.09 9.05
CA ALA A 301 -7.16 15.28 7.96
C ALA A 301 -6.64 14.68 6.64
N ARG A 302 -7.51 14.04 5.87
CA ARG A 302 -7.18 13.55 4.52
C ARG A 302 -7.41 14.65 3.49
N HIS A 303 -6.55 14.76 2.49
CA HIS A 303 -6.63 15.82 1.48
C HIS A 303 -7.94 15.76 0.66
N TRP A 304 -8.27 14.60 0.09
CA TRP A 304 -9.53 14.37 -0.64
C TRP A 304 -10.29 13.18 -0.01
N PRO A 305 -10.99 13.39 1.10
CA PRO A 305 -11.60 12.32 1.89
C PRO A 305 -12.69 11.54 1.14
N ASP A 306 -13.31 12.14 0.12
CA ASP A 306 -14.43 11.53 -0.58
C ASP A 306 -14.03 10.59 -1.73
N VAL A 307 -12.75 10.58 -2.13
CA VAL A 307 -12.23 9.74 -3.22
C VAL A 307 -11.25 8.68 -2.74
N PRO A 308 -10.98 7.63 -3.55
CA PRO A 308 -10.00 6.60 -3.19
C PRO A 308 -8.63 7.16 -2.77
N VAL A 309 -7.97 6.44 -1.86
CA VAL A 309 -6.72 6.87 -1.23
C VAL A 309 -5.53 6.87 -2.18
N ASP A 310 -5.64 6.17 -3.30
CA ASP A 310 -4.65 6.13 -4.37
C ASP A 310 -4.80 7.28 -5.36
N ALA A 311 -5.74 8.21 -5.14
CA ALA A 311 -5.88 9.40 -5.96
C ALA A 311 -4.64 10.30 -5.83
N TYR A 312 -4.18 10.82 -6.96
CA TYR A 312 -3.11 11.80 -7.05
C TYR A 312 -3.39 12.78 -8.20
N GLY A 313 -2.77 13.94 -8.15
CA GLY A 313 -3.00 14.94 -9.18
C GLY A 313 -2.10 16.15 -9.06
N CYS A 314 -2.40 17.14 -9.87
CA CYS A 314 -1.70 18.41 -9.87
C CYS A 314 -2.67 19.56 -10.09
N PHE A 315 -2.42 20.65 -9.37
CA PHE A 315 -3.35 21.75 -9.21
C PHE A 315 -2.65 23.08 -9.49
N GLY A 316 -3.28 23.88 -10.34
CA GLY A 316 -2.94 25.27 -10.54
C GLY A 316 -3.35 26.11 -9.35
N HIS A 317 -2.74 27.29 -9.22
CA HIS A 317 -2.99 28.20 -8.10
C HIS A 317 -4.49 28.42 -7.89
N GLY A 318 -4.99 28.00 -6.72
CA GLY A 318 -6.36 28.19 -6.26
C GLY A 318 -7.41 27.21 -6.80
N GLY A 319 -7.04 26.14 -7.52
CA GLY A 319 -8.00 25.11 -8.00
C GLY A 319 -8.65 25.23 -9.40
N PRO A 320 -8.59 26.35 -10.18
CA PRO A 320 -9.27 26.43 -11.49
C PRO A 320 -8.70 25.53 -12.57
N ARG A 321 -7.51 24.95 -12.37
CA ARG A 321 -6.80 24.12 -13.33
C ARG A 321 -6.31 22.89 -12.62
N ALA A 322 -6.67 21.69 -13.09
CA ALA A 322 -6.15 20.47 -12.50
C ALA A 322 -6.14 19.31 -13.48
N MET A 323 -5.34 18.31 -13.12
CA MET A 323 -5.47 16.95 -13.61
C MET A 323 -5.36 16.01 -12.41
N VAL A 324 -6.33 15.11 -12.27
CA VAL A 324 -6.41 14.16 -11.16
C VAL A 324 -6.63 12.76 -11.72
N VAL A 325 -5.85 11.82 -11.23
CA VAL A 325 -5.90 10.40 -11.56
C VAL A 325 -6.42 9.63 -10.34
N VAL A 326 -7.33 8.69 -10.57
CA VAL A 326 -7.84 7.75 -9.56
C VAL A 326 -7.59 6.32 -10.05
N PRO A 327 -6.43 5.72 -9.72
CA PRO A 327 -5.99 4.46 -10.32
C PRO A 327 -6.96 3.30 -10.12
N SER A 328 -7.50 3.15 -8.90
CA SER A 328 -8.46 2.11 -8.53
C SER A 328 -9.76 2.15 -9.34
N LEU A 329 -10.04 3.26 -10.02
CA LEU A 329 -11.22 3.43 -10.89
C LEU A 329 -10.85 3.55 -12.38
N ASP A 330 -9.56 3.44 -12.72
CA ASP A 330 -9.01 3.70 -14.06
C ASP A 330 -9.52 5.02 -14.66
N LEU A 331 -9.56 6.06 -13.82
CA LEU A 331 -10.29 7.29 -14.06
C LEU A 331 -9.35 8.49 -14.00
N ILE A 332 -9.51 9.41 -14.94
CA ILE A 332 -8.78 10.68 -14.98
C ILE A 332 -9.79 11.79 -15.24
N ILE A 333 -9.63 12.90 -14.52
CA ILE A 333 -10.34 14.14 -14.80
C ILE A 333 -9.31 15.24 -15.04
N SER A 334 -9.57 16.11 -16.02
CA SER A 334 -8.80 17.34 -16.20
C SER A 334 -9.70 18.49 -16.55
N TRP A 335 -9.40 19.67 -16.00
CA TRP A 335 -10.15 20.89 -16.25
C TRP A 335 -9.26 22.12 -16.26
N ASN A 336 -9.69 23.12 -17.00
CA ASN A 336 -9.08 24.45 -17.08
C ASN A 336 -10.15 25.53 -16.97
N ASP A 337 -9.77 26.67 -16.39
CA ASP A 337 -10.64 27.83 -16.12
C ASP A 337 -11.96 27.45 -15.41
N ALA A 338 -11.92 26.45 -14.52
CA ALA A 338 -13.04 26.06 -13.68
C ALA A 338 -13.36 27.13 -12.62
N ASN A 339 -14.57 27.07 -12.06
CA ASN A 339 -15.05 27.86 -10.92
C ASN A 339 -14.64 27.27 -9.55
N ILE A 340 -13.88 26.16 -9.56
CA ILE A 340 -13.40 25.48 -8.35
C ILE A 340 -12.35 26.34 -7.65
N ARG A 341 -12.58 26.66 -6.36
CA ARG A 341 -11.67 27.45 -5.54
C ARG A 341 -11.41 26.79 -4.18
N GLY A 342 -10.18 26.31 -3.99
CA GLY A 342 -9.72 25.73 -2.73
C GLY A 342 -10.15 24.27 -2.50
N ALA A 343 -9.60 23.68 -1.42
CA ALA A 343 -9.64 22.24 -1.16
C ALA A 343 -11.05 21.66 -1.00
N GLU A 344 -11.98 22.39 -0.38
CA GLU A 344 -13.36 21.93 -0.22
C GLU A 344 -14.08 21.77 -1.57
N MET A 345 -13.92 22.77 -2.45
CA MET A 345 -14.53 22.72 -3.77
C MET A 345 -13.88 21.67 -4.67
N GLU A 346 -12.57 21.49 -4.55
CA GLU A 346 -11.82 20.43 -5.24
C GLU A 346 -12.33 19.05 -4.81
N ASN A 347 -12.41 18.79 -3.50
CA ASN A 347 -12.93 17.52 -2.99
C ASN A 347 -14.40 17.31 -3.39
N HIS A 348 -15.22 18.36 -3.44
CA HIS A 348 -16.59 18.27 -3.94
C HIS A 348 -16.65 17.81 -5.41
N ALA A 349 -15.84 18.41 -6.29
CA ALA A 349 -15.76 17.99 -7.70
C ALA A 349 -15.32 16.53 -7.81
N LEU A 350 -14.30 16.13 -7.06
CA LEU A 350 -13.81 14.74 -7.04
C LEU A 350 -14.86 13.77 -6.48
N ARG A 351 -15.67 14.19 -5.50
CA ARG A 351 -16.82 13.41 -5.01
C ARG A 351 -17.88 13.21 -6.08
N LEU A 352 -18.23 14.24 -6.85
CA LEU A 352 -19.18 14.13 -7.96
C LEU A 352 -18.66 13.19 -9.04
N LEU A 353 -17.36 13.30 -9.38
CA LEU A 353 -16.69 12.36 -10.28
C LEU A 353 -16.83 10.92 -9.79
N LYS A 354 -16.50 10.64 -8.52
CA LYS A 354 -16.68 9.29 -7.95
C LYS A 354 -18.13 8.83 -7.97
N LYS A 355 -19.08 9.72 -7.64
CA LYS A 355 -20.52 9.40 -7.68
C LYS A 355 -21.02 9.04 -9.07
N SER A 356 -20.34 9.47 -10.13
CA SER A 356 -20.68 9.05 -11.49
C SER A 356 -20.35 7.58 -11.76
N VAL A 357 -19.52 6.91 -10.95
CA VAL A 357 -19.16 5.50 -11.20
C VAL A 357 -20.33 4.56 -10.86
N MET A 358 -20.80 3.83 -11.87
CA MET A 358 -21.90 2.86 -11.77
C MET A 358 -21.35 1.46 -11.48
N TRP A 359 -21.99 0.74 -10.55
CA TRP A 359 -21.70 -0.67 -10.25
C TRP A 359 -22.84 -1.54 -10.77
N HIS A 360 -22.58 -2.38 -11.78
CA HIS A 360 -23.56 -3.28 -12.42
C HIS A 360 -24.85 -2.60 -12.97
N GLY A 361 -24.74 -1.41 -13.57
CA GLY A 361 -25.86 -0.81 -14.33
C GLY A 361 -27.05 -0.31 -13.50
N LEU A 362 -26.90 -0.17 -12.18
CA LEU A 362 -27.90 0.42 -11.29
C LEU A 362 -27.30 1.62 -10.54
N PRO A 363 -28.08 2.71 -10.31
CA PRO A 363 -27.62 3.81 -9.48
C PRO A 363 -27.31 3.31 -8.06
N ALA A 364 -26.19 3.77 -7.49
CA ALA A 364 -25.79 3.43 -6.13
C ALA A 364 -26.93 3.79 -5.17
N ARG A 365 -27.56 2.77 -4.57
CA ARG A 365 -28.59 2.97 -3.54
C ARG A 365 -28.00 3.79 -2.40
N GLU A 366 -28.65 4.91 -2.06
CA GLU A 366 -28.50 5.54 -0.75
C GLU A 366 -28.87 4.51 0.30
N ASN A 367 -27.87 3.87 0.90
CA ASN A 367 -28.07 3.09 2.11
C ASN A 367 -27.90 4.02 3.30
N THR A 368 -29.04 4.54 3.75
CA THR A 368 -29.26 5.03 5.10
C THR A 368 -28.75 4.00 6.12
N ALA A 369 -27.80 4.43 6.95
CA ALA A 369 -27.43 3.87 8.24
C ALA A 369 -27.35 2.33 8.38
N LYS A 370 -26.12 1.79 8.32
CA LYS A 370 -25.62 0.74 9.25
C LYS A 370 -24.10 0.57 9.16
N MET A 371 -23.45 0.89 10.28
CA MET A 371 -22.12 0.49 10.77
C MET A 371 -21.01 0.24 9.74
N ALA A 372 -20.10 1.21 9.63
CA ALA A 372 -18.82 1.06 8.95
C ALA A 372 -17.99 -0.07 9.58
N VAL A 373 -17.66 -1.08 8.78
CA VAL A 373 -16.46 -1.90 9.01
C VAL A 373 -15.26 -0.99 8.72
N PRO A 374 -14.33 -0.78 9.67
CA PRO A 374 -13.15 0.03 9.40
C PRO A 374 -12.30 -0.65 8.31
N ARG A 375 -11.75 0.15 7.40
CA ARG A 375 -10.78 -0.33 6.41
C ARG A 375 -9.47 -0.72 7.11
N PRO A 376 -8.74 -1.73 6.62
CA PRO A 376 -7.41 -2.07 7.11
C PRO A 376 -6.49 -0.85 7.14
N ARG A 377 -5.70 -0.68 8.19
CA ARG A 377 -4.66 0.35 8.26
C ARG A 377 -3.58 0.01 7.24
N SER A 378 -3.21 0.97 6.39
CA SER A 378 -2.12 0.87 5.41
C SER A 378 -0.76 0.86 6.11
N GLY A 379 0.23 0.17 5.53
CA GLY A 379 1.59 0.07 6.05
C GLY A 379 2.04 -1.37 6.24
N ARG A 380 3.32 -1.64 5.95
CA ARG A 380 3.93 -2.96 6.10
C ARG A 380 3.80 -3.54 7.51
N ILE A 381 3.57 -4.85 7.61
CA ILE A 381 3.60 -5.56 8.90
C ILE A 381 5.04 -5.71 9.36
N VAL A 382 5.34 -5.24 10.57
CA VAL A 382 6.67 -5.35 11.19
C VAL A 382 6.55 -5.76 12.65
N VAL A 383 7.61 -6.34 13.20
CA VAL A 383 7.72 -6.58 14.66
C VAL A 383 7.67 -5.25 15.40
N ASP A 384 6.98 -5.19 16.55
CA ASP A 384 7.03 -4.02 17.42
C ASP A 384 8.37 -4.01 18.19
N PRO A 385 9.29 -3.07 17.90
CA PRO A 385 10.62 -3.08 18.52
C PRO A 385 10.57 -2.85 20.04
N GLU A 386 9.51 -2.23 20.56
CA GLU A 386 9.32 -2.03 22.01
C GLU A 386 8.68 -3.25 22.67
N HIS A 387 7.97 -4.06 21.89
CA HIS A 387 7.17 -5.20 22.35
C HIS A 387 7.24 -6.36 21.34
N PRO A 388 8.38 -7.07 21.22
CA PRO A 388 8.63 -8.05 20.15
C PRO A 388 7.63 -9.21 20.08
N GLN A 389 6.91 -9.45 21.17
CA GLN A 389 5.78 -10.37 21.22
C GLN A 389 4.55 -9.92 20.39
N TRP A 390 4.55 -8.70 19.86
CA TRP A 390 3.47 -8.12 19.06
C TRP A 390 3.98 -7.56 17.73
N LEU A 391 3.06 -7.46 16.78
CA LEU A 391 3.27 -6.86 15.46
C LEU A 391 2.57 -5.50 15.36
N LYS A 392 3.09 -4.64 14.48
CA LYS A 392 2.55 -3.30 14.18
C LYS A 392 2.61 -2.98 12.70
N ARG A 393 1.95 -1.89 12.30
CA ARG A 393 2.08 -1.32 10.96
C ARG A 393 3.27 -0.35 10.91
N LYS A 394 4.08 -0.43 9.85
CA LYS A 394 5.17 0.51 9.54
C LYS A 394 4.56 1.89 9.27
N GLY A 395 4.69 2.79 10.25
CA GLY A 395 3.98 4.08 10.28
C GLY A 395 3.16 4.31 11.57
N GLY A 396 2.98 3.27 12.38
CA GLY A 396 2.37 3.34 13.71
C GLY A 396 1.02 2.61 13.82
N GLY A 397 0.66 2.28 15.06
CA GLY A 397 -0.56 1.56 15.39
C GLY A 397 -0.36 0.04 15.44
N PRO A 398 -1.09 -0.65 16.35
CA PRO A 398 -0.97 -2.11 16.48
C PRO A 398 -1.59 -2.83 15.28
N PHE A 399 -1.10 -4.05 15.01
CA PHE A 399 -1.62 -4.96 14.00
C PHE A 399 -2.08 -6.26 14.66
N PHE A 400 -3.31 -6.71 14.35
CA PHE A 400 -3.84 -8.00 14.79
C PHE A 400 -4.27 -8.84 13.58
N MET A 401 -4.11 -10.16 13.67
CA MET A 401 -4.41 -11.09 12.59
C MET A 401 -5.42 -12.14 13.08
N CYS A 402 -6.51 -12.30 12.33
CA CYS A 402 -7.44 -13.40 12.51
C CYS A 402 -8.09 -13.80 11.19
N GLY A 403 -8.10 -15.09 10.87
CA GLY A 403 -8.75 -15.58 9.66
C GLY A 403 -8.49 -17.06 9.35
N PRO A 404 -8.83 -17.47 8.12
CA PRO A 404 -8.67 -18.83 7.63
C PRO A 404 -7.23 -19.36 7.69
N GLY A 405 -7.10 -20.59 8.21
CA GLY A 405 -5.96 -21.48 8.00
C GLY A 405 -6.08 -22.31 6.72
N ASP A 406 -7.21 -22.22 6.00
CA ASP A 406 -7.51 -23.05 4.84
C ASP A 406 -8.18 -22.28 3.68
N PRO A 407 -8.07 -22.78 2.43
CA PRO A 407 -7.39 -24.01 2.05
C PRO A 407 -5.88 -23.82 1.87
N GLU A 408 -5.06 -24.71 2.42
CA GLU A 408 -3.61 -24.77 2.19
C GLU A 408 -3.25 -24.82 0.70
N ASP A 409 -4.08 -25.51 -0.09
CA ASP A 409 -3.92 -25.73 -1.52
C ASP A 409 -4.30 -24.52 -2.39
N PHE A 410 -4.57 -23.34 -1.78
CA PHE A 410 -5.06 -22.14 -2.45
C PHE A 410 -4.40 -21.88 -3.81
N LEU A 411 -3.06 -21.96 -3.88
CA LEU A 411 -2.28 -21.67 -5.10
C LEU A 411 -2.46 -22.70 -6.23
N TYR A 412 -3.04 -23.87 -5.94
CA TYR A 412 -3.14 -25.02 -6.82
C TYR A 412 -4.56 -25.42 -7.21
N ARG A 413 -5.57 -24.74 -6.66
CA ARG A 413 -6.98 -24.97 -6.98
C ARG A 413 -7.26 -24.78 -8.47
N GLY A 414 -8.16 -25.61 -9.01
CA GLY A 414 -8.52 -25.63 -10.43
C GLY A 414 -7.61 -26.52 -11.28
N LYS A 415 -7.91 -26.58 -12.58
CA LYS A 415 -7.20 -27.45 -13.53
C LYS A 415 -5.83 -26.87 -13.87
N LEU A 416 -4.83 -27.73 -13.94
CA LEU A 416 -3.50 -27.39 -14.44
C LEU A 416 -3.55 -27.14 -15.94
N LYS A 417 -3.02 -26.00 -16.38
CA LYS A 417 -2.84 -25.65 -17.79
C LYS A 417 -1.47 -26.12 -18.31
N PRO A 418 -1.31 -26.30 -19.63
CA PRO A 418 -0.04 -26.70 -20.22
C PRO A 418 1.16 -25.79 -19.88
N ASP A 419 0.92 -24.52 -19.54
CA ASP A 419 1.97 -23.58 -19.17
C ASP A 419 2.29 -23.54 -17.67
N GLY A 420 1.70 -24.44 -16.89
CA GLY A 420 1.87 -24.57 -15.44
C GLY A 420 0.88 -23.79 -14.59
N THR A 421 0.12 -22.85 -15.18
CA THR A 421 -0.86 -22.04 -14.44
C THR A 421 -2.14 -22.80 -14.11
N ARG A 422 -2.98 -22.26 -13.21
CA ARG A 422 -4.28 -22.83 -12.79
C ARG A 422 -5.47 -22.00 -13.26
N ASP A 423 -6.66 -22.58 -13.33
CA ASP A 423 -7.94 -21.88 -13.60
C ASP A 423 -8.98 -22.03 -12.47
N GLY A 424 -8.52 -22.05 -11.22
CA GLY A 424 -9.39 -22.14 -10.06
C GLY A 424 -10.17 -20.87 -9.72
N ASP A 425 -10.77 -20.92 -8.54
CA ASP A 425 -11.65 -19.92 -7.93
C ASP A 425 -10.92 -18.96 -6.97
N GLN A 426 -9.58 -18.90 -6.99
CA GLN A 426 -8.77 -18.12 -6.05
C GLN A 426 -9.23 -16.66 -5.89
N MET A 427 -9.52 -15.97 -7.00
CA MET A 427 -10.03 -14.59 -6.96
C MET A 427 -11.42 -14.48 -6.33
N ALA A 428 -12.25 -15.50 -6.46
CA ALA A 428 -13.56 -15.55 -5.80
C ALA A 428 -13.41 -15.75 -4.29
N LEU A 429 -12.47 -16.60 -3.85
CA LEU A 429 -12.13 -16.77 -2.43
C LEU A 429 -11.60 -15.47 -1.80
N ILE A 430 -10.66 -14.79 -2.47
CA ILE A 430 -10.20 -13.46 -2.04
C ILE A 430 -11.40 -12.50 -2.00
N GLY A 431 -12.27 -12.53 -3.01
CA GLY A 431 -13.50 -11.74 -3.07
C GLY A 431 -14.47 -12.01 -1.91
N LYS A 432 -14.57 -13.24 -1.43
CA LYS A 432 -15.41 -13.62 -0.29
C LYS A 432 -14.86 -13.10 1.03
N LEU A 433 -13.53 -13.11 1.20
CA LEU A 433 -12.88 -12.52 2.36
C LEU A 433 -12.98 -11.00 2.39
N LYS A 434 -13.00 -10.34 1.23
CA LYS A 434 -13.18 -8.89 1.16
C LYS A 434 -14.45 -8.45 1.89
N GLY A 435 -14.27 -7.50 2.81
CA GLY A 435 -15.36 -6.88 3.54
C GLY A 435 -15.91 -7.69 4.71
N THR A 436 -15.37 -8.88 5.03
CA THR A 436 -15.68 -9.58 6.29
C THR A 436 -14.86 -9.03 7.46
N GLY A 437 -13.65 -8.56 7.17
CA GLY A 437 -12.67 -8.08 8.16
C GLY A 437 -11.70 -9.16 8.63
N ALA A 438 -11.94 -10.44 8.33
CA ALA A 438 -10.89 -11.46 8.40
C ALA A 438 -9.75 -11.03 7.46
N ASN A 439 -8.51 -11.18 7.92
CA ASN A 439 -7.39 -10.48 7.29
C ASN A 439 -6.15 -11.34 7.08
N CYS A 440 -6.28 -12.66 6.95
CA CYS A 440 -5.18 -13.52 6.53
C CYS A 440 -5.65 -14.68 5.65
N ILE A 441 -4.72 -15.23 4.88
CA ILE A 441 -4.84 -16.49 4.14
C ILE A 441 -3.55 -17.26 4.34
N TYR A 442 -3.70 -18.54 4.66
CA TYR A 442 -2.67 -19.55 4.78
C TYR A 442 -2.44 -20.21 3.41
N LEU A 443 -1.22 -20.20 2.88
CA LEU A 443 -0.92 -20.76 1.55
C LEU A 443 0.56 -21.15 1.37
N MET A 444 0.82 -22.13 0.50
CA MET A 444 2.15 -22.75 0.37
C MET A 444 2.72 -22.75 -1.05
N ALA A 445 4.01 -22.42 -1.17
CA ALA A 445 4.74 -22.44 -2.43
C ALA A 445 5.01 -23.86 -2.92
N VAL A 446 5.33 -24.83 -2.06
CA VAL A 446 5.62 -26.19 -2.50
C VAL A 446 4.91 -27.16 -1.57
N ARG A 447 3.96 -27.91 -2.13
CA ARG A 447 3.25 -29.00 -1.42
C ARG A 447 3.65 -30.39 -1.90
N SER A 448 4.23 -30.47 -3.10
CA SER A 448 4.76 -31.71 -3.67
C SER A 448 6.15 -32.07 -3.13
N HIS A 449 6.74 -33.19 -3.59
CA HIS A 449 8.09 -33.65 -3.20
C HIS A 449 8.22 -34.08 -1.74
N GLY A 450 7.14 -34.59 -1.15
CA GLY A 450 7.14 -35.18 0.19
C GLY A 450 5.98 -34.71 1.05
N GLY A 451 5.50 -33.48 0.83
CA GLY A 451 4.30 -32.94 1.50
C GLY A 451 2.99 -33.44 0.90
N ASP A 452 1.91 -32.77 1.27
CA ASP A 452 0.53 -33.23 1.08
C ASP A 452 -0.04 -32.98 -0.33
N GLY A 453 0.68 -32.24 -1.17
CA GLY A 453 0.28 -31.94 -2.54
C GLY A 453 0.64 -33.02 -3.55
N ASP A 454 -0.15 -33.13 -4.62
CA ASP A 454 0.22 -33.97 -5.76
C ASP A 454 1.49 -33.46 -6.47
N ARG A 455 2.06 -34.24 -7.39
CA ARG A 455 3.31 -33.90 -8.12
C ARG A 455 3.29 -32.55 -8.85
N THR A 456 2.13 -31.92 -9.02
CA THR A 456 1.92 -30.66 -9.72
C THR A 456 1.75 -29.45 -8.78
N HIS A 457 1.83 -29.66 -7.46
CA HIS A 457 1.73 -28.61 -6.46
C HIS A 457 3.12 -28.02 -6.15
N ASN A 458 3.69 -27.35 -7.15
CA ASN A 458 4.93 -26.57 -7.06
C ASN A 458 5.01 -25.56 -8.22
N PRO A 459 5.90 -24.56 -8.16
CA PRO A 459 6.04 -23.57 -9.21
C PRO A 459 7.14 -23.93 -10.22
N PHE A 460 7.61 -25.18 -10.30
CA PHE A 460 8.72 -25.54 -11.19
C PHE A 460 8.28 -25.74 -12.65
N ILE A 461 9.17 -25.49 -13.60
CA ILE A 461 8.89 -25.72 -15.02
C ILE A 461 8.65 -27.23 -15.23
N GLU A 462 7.49 -27.57 -15.78
CA GLU A 462 7.02 -28.96 -15.94
C GLU A 462 7.00 -29.77 -14.63
N ASN A 463 6.91 -29.09 -13.49
CA ASN A 463 7.00 -29.67 -12.15
C ASN A 463 8.34 -30.34 -11.83
N ASP A 464 9.42 -29.95 -12.52
CA ASP A 464 10.77 -30.47 -12.30
C ASP A 464 11.70 -29.37 -11.73
N PRO A 465 12.15 -29.47 -10.47
CA PRO A 465 12.99 -28.45 -9.84
C PRO A 465 14.31 -28.22 -10.58
N ARG A 466 14.80 -29.19 -11.37
CA ARG A 466 16.04 -29.05 -12.17
C ARG A 466 15.87 -28.07 -13.33
N LYS A 467 14.63 -27.80 -13.76
CA LYS A 467 14.31 -26.85 -14.83
C LYS A 467 14.13 -25.42 -14.33
N GLY A 468 14.18 -25.20 -13.02
CA GLY A 468 14.01 -23.88 -12.40
C GLY A 468 12.54 -23.48 -12.24
N VAL A 469 12.32 -22.24 -11.78
CA VAL A 469 11.00 -21.72 -11.43
C VAL A 469 10.25 -21.19 -12.65
N ASN A 470 9.00 -21.58 -12.78
CA ASN A 470 8.09 -21.15 -13.83
C ASN A 470 7.58 -19.73 -13.57
N GLN A 471 8.14 -18.77 -14.31
CA GLN A 471 7.79 -17.35 -14.18
C GLN A 471 6.32 -17.04 -14.49
N LYS A 472 5.61 -17.87 -15.28
CA LYS A 472 4.17 -17.69 -15.52
C LYS A 472 3.33 -18.04 -14.30
N VAL A 473 3.72 -19.07 -13.55
CA VAL A 473 3.08 -19.44 -12.29
C VAL A 473 3.27 -18.31 -11.28
N LEU A 474 4.49 -17.80 -11.13
CA LEU A 474 4.75 -16.64 -10.25
C LEU A 474 4.00 -15.37 -10.70
N ALA A 475 3.85 -15.15 -12.01
CA ALA A 475 3.04 -14.05 -12.53
C ALA A 475 1.55 -14.21 -12.22
N GLN A 476 1.04 -15.44 -12.17
CA GLN A 476 -0.32 -15.72 -11.73
C GLN A 476 -0.48 -15.47 -10.23
N TRP A 477 0.45 -15.97 -9.40
CA TRP A 477 0.42 -15.75 -7.95
C TRP A 477 0.48 -14.26 -7.61
N GLU A 478 1.30 -13.49 -8.31
CA GLU A 478 1.39 -12.04 -8.15
C GLU A 478 0.03 -11.35 -8.30
N ARG A 479 -0.84 -11.80 -9.22
CA ARG A 479 -2.18 -11.22 -9.36
C ARG A 479 -3.06 -11.47 -8.13
N TRP A 480 -2.93 -12.64 -7.53
CA TRP A 480 -3.66 -12.99 -6.31
C TRP A 480 -3.11 -12.23 -5.11
N PHE A 481 -1.78 -12.21 -4.94
CA PHE A 481 -1.10 -11.52 -3.84
C PHE A 481 -1.33 -10.01 -3.90
N ALA A 482 -1.24 -9.39 -5.07
CA ALA A 482 -1.57 -7.97 -5.22
C ALA A 482 -3.02 -7.65 -4.83
N GLU A 483 -3.97 -8.55 -5.12
CA GLU A 483 -5.35 -8.34 -4.70
C GLU A 483 -5.55 -8.57 -3.19
N MET A 484 -4.84 -9.53 -2.59
CA MET A 484 -4.82 -9.73 -1.13
C MET A 484 -4.24 -8.49 -0.43
N ASP A 485 -3.05 -8.06 -0.86
CA ASP A 485 -2.31 -6.93 -0.29
C ASP A 485 -3.11 -5.63 -0.36
N LYS A 486 -3.69 -5.33 -1.53
CA LYS A 486 -4.57 -4.17 -1.74
C LYS A 486 -5.76 -4.13 -0.78
N ASN A 487 -6.24 -5.28 -0.32
CA ASN A 487 -7.38 -5.40 0.58
C ASN A 487 -6.97 -5.69 2.04
N GLY A 488 -5.68 -5.57 2.38
CA GLY A 488 -5.16 -5.78 3.73
C GLY A 488 -5.29 -7.22 4.21
N ILE A 489 -5.34 -8.18 3.30
CA ILE A 489 -5.34 -9.60 3.61
C ILE A 489 -3.87 -10.05 3.65
N VAL A 490 -3.44 -10.54 4.82
CA VAL A 490 -2.11 -11.09 5.03
C VAL A 490 -1.93 -12.35 4.20
N ILE A 491 -0.88 -12.32 3.40
CA ILE A 491 -0.35 -13.44 2.65
C ILE A 491 0.58 -14.17 3.63
N TYR A 492 0.07 -15.20 4.31
CA TYR A 492 0.88 -16.03 5.20
C TYR A 492 1.52 -17.14 4.36
N PHE A 493 2.73 -16.85 3.85
CA PHE A 493 3.30 -17.59 2.73
C PHE A 493 4.33 -18.62 3.18
N PHE A 494 3.90 -19.87 3.26
CA PHE A 494 4.78 -21.01 3.49
C PHE A 494 5.64 -21.30 2.26
N ILE A 495 6.96 -21.45 2.44
CA ILE A 495 7.84 -21.90 1.35
C ILE A 495 7.65 -23.41 1.13
N TYR A 496 7.55 -24.16 2.21
CA TYR A 496 7.43 -25.62 2.19
C TYR A 496 6.26 -26.08 3.05
N ASP A 497 5.58 -27.11 2.56
CA ASP A 497 4.64 -27.97 3.28
C ASP A 497 5.44 -29.07 4.05
N ASP A 498 4.87 -29.62 5.11
CA ASP A 498 5.37 -30.66 6.03
C ASP A 498 6.70 -31.35 5.66
N ASN A 499 6.59 -32.50 5.01
CA ASN A 499 7.69 -33.42 4.68
C ASN A 499 8.44 -33.05 3.40
N VAL A 500 8.25 -31.83 2.87
CA VAL A 500 8.80 -31.43 1.59
C VAL A 500 10.33 -31.51 1.57
N ARG A 501 10.83 -32.22 0.56
CA ARG A 501 12.24 -32.54 0.36
C ARG A 501 12.64 -32.42 -1.10
N VAL A 502 12.63 -31.18 -1.61
CA VAL A 502 13.05 -30.89 -3.00
C VAL A 502 14.55 -31.18 -3.20
N TRP A 503 15.41 -30.71 -2.31
CA TRP A 503 16.87 -30.90 -2.38
C TRP A 503 17.43 -31.61 -1.14
N ARG A 504 18.14 -32.72 -1.35
CA ARG A 504 18.68 -33.58 -0.28
C ARG A 504 20.10 -33.17 0.12
N THR A 505 20.25 -31.98 0.70
CA THR A 505 21.56 -31.38 1.05
C THR A 505 21.92 -31.45 2.54
N GLY A 506 21.17 -32.24 3.32
CA GLY A 506 21.28 -32.30 4.79
C GLY A 506 20.94 -30.95 5.41
N ASP A 507 21.71 -30.53 6.41
CA ASP A 507 21.50 -29.23 7.10
C ASP A 507 21.94 -28.01 6.28
N ARG A 508 22.42 -28.16 5.04
CA ARG A 508 22.86 -27.02 4.22
C ARG A 508 21.74 -26.53 3.32
N ALA A 509 21.48 -25.22 3.30
CA ALA A 509 20.79 -24.58 2.18
C ALA A 509 21.70 -24.62 0.95
N GLY A 510 21.42 -25.55 0.03
CA GLY A 510 22.16 -25.72 -1.22
C GLY A 510 21.98 -24.52 -2.15
N ASN A 511 22.82 -24.41 -3.18
CA ASN A 511 22.77 -23.24 -4.09
C ASN A 511 21.44 -23.15 -4.84
N GLU A 512 20.89 -24.30 -5.26
CA GLU A 512 19.62 -24.40 -5.98
C GLU A 512 18.46 -23.91 -5.11
N GLU A 513 18.47 -24.29 -3.84
CA GLU A 513 17.44 -23.87 -2.89
C GLU A 513 17.57 -22.40 -2.52
N LYS A 514 18.80 -21.90 -2.28
CA LYS A 514 19.03 -20.47 -2.06
C LYS A 514 18.53 -19.65 -3.24
N GLN A 515 18.79 -20.12 -4.46
CA GLN A 515 18.27 -19.49 -5.67
C GLN A 515 16.75 -19.54 -5.72
N PHE A 516 16.13 -20.66 -5.34
CA PHE A 516 14.67 -20.77 -5.25
C PHE A 516 14.07 -19.78 -4.24
N VAL A 517 14.58 -19.77 -3.00
CA VAL A 517 14.14 -18.86 -1.94
C VAL A 517 14.29 -17.41 -2.38
N ARG A 518 15.47 -17.00 -2.88
CA ARG A 518 15.70 -15.65 -3.43
C ARG A 518 14.75 -15.31 -4.57
N THR A 519 14.43 -16.28 -5.43
CA THR A 519 13.50 -16.06 -6.54
C THR A 519 12.10 -15.74 -6.03
N LEU A 520 11.63 -16.41 -4.97
CA LEU A 520 10.34 -16.09 -4.34
C LEU A 520 10.40 -14.74 -3.61
N VAL A 521 11.45 -14.50 -2.80
CA VAL A 521 11.60 -13.27 -2.03
C VAL A 521 11.63 -12.05 -2.93
N ASN A 522 12.58 -11.98 -3.87
CA ASN A 522 12.71 -10.87 -4.82
C ASN A 522 11.45 -10.66 -5.69
N ARG A 523 10.59 -11.69 -5.80
CA ARG A 523 9.36 -11.60 -6.57
C ARG A 523 8.22 -10.95 -5.79
N PHE A 524 8.15 -11.15 -4.47
CA PHE A 524 6.96 -10.83 -3.68
C PHE A 524 7.22 -9.89 -2.49
N GLU A 525 8.47 -9.59 -2.15
CA GLU A 525 8.84 -8.69 -1.05
C GLU A 525 8.24 -7.27 -1.16
N HIS A 526 7.71 -6.86 -2.32
CA HIS A 526 7.08 -5.54 -2.45
C HIS A 526 5.69 -5.45 -1.78
N HIS A 527 5.07 -6.57 -1.40
CA HIS A 527 3.74 -6.60 -0.76
C HIS A 527 3.84 -6.21 0.72
N GLU A 528 2.97 -5.31 1.19
CA GLU A 528 3.01 -4.81 2.59
C GLU A 528 2.43 -5.80 3.61
N ASN A 529 1.48 -6.64 3.19
CA ASN A 529 0.76 -7.61 4.01
C ASN A 529 1.34 -9.03 3.79
N LEU A 530 2.66 -9.17 3.92
CA LEU A 530 3.36 -10.43 3.71
C LEU A 530 4.04 -10.89 5.00
N ILE A 531 3.84 -12.16 5.34
CA ILE A 531 4.61 -12.88 6.37
C ILE A 531 5.18 -14.11 5.68
N TRP A 532 6.51 -14.26 5.68
CA TRP A 532 7.16 -15.46 5.19
C TRP A 532 7.06 -16.54 6.26
N CYS A 533 6.63 -17.75 5.91
CA CYS A 533 6.76 -18.91 6.78
C CYS A 533 7.68 -19.94 6.13
N ILE A 534 8.68 -20.42 6.86
CA ILE A 534 9.74 -21.26 6.28
C ILE A 534 9.19 -22.63 5.85
N ALA A 535 8.48 -23.28 6.76
CA ALA A 535 7.86 -24.56 6.52
C ALA A 535 6.66 -24.72 7.45
N GLU A 536 5.65 -25.41 6.94
CA GLU A 536 4.64 -26.06 7.77
C GLU A 536 5.29 -27.24 8.51
N GLU A 537 4.74 -27.55 9.68
CA GLU A 537 5.21 -28.58 10.61
C GLU A 537 6.71 -28.93 10.48
N TYR A 538 7.58 -27.94 10.73
CA TYR A 538 8.96 -27.99 10.21
C TYR A 538 9.72 -29.26 10.57
N GLN A 539 9.37 -29.92 11.67
CA GLN A 539 10.05 -31.09 12.22
C GLN A 539 9.87 -32.35 11.38
N GLU A 540 8.83 -32.40 10.55
CA GLU A 540 8.56 -33.53 9.65
C GLU A 540 9.58 -33.55 8.52
N GLY A 541 9.72 -32.39 7.88
CA GLY A 541 10.80 -32.10 6.98
C GLY A 541 12.07 -31.75 7.75
N LEU A 542 12.27 -30.49 8.03
CA LEU A 542 13.56 -29.84 8.30
C LEU A 542 14.13 -30.06 9.72
N THR A 543 15.45 -29.90 9.85
CA THR A 543 16.11 -29.75 11.16
C THR A 543 16.10 -28.29 11.59
N VAL A 544 16.31 -28.03 12.89
CA VAL A 544 16.46 -26.67 13.43
C VAL A 544 17.55 -25.88 12.69
N GLU A 545 18.72 -26.48 12.48
CA GLU A 545 19.83 -25.84 11.76
C GLU A 545 19.49 -25.54 10.30
N ARG A 546 18.64 -26.37 9.70
CA ARG A 546 18.16 -26.16 8.34
C ARG A 546 17.22 -24.97 8.25
N VAL A 547 16.27 -24.87 9.18
CA VAL A 547 15.32 -23.75 9.30
C VAL A 547 16.08 -22.43 9.47
N LYS A 548 17.05 -22.37 10.39
CA LYS A 548 17.87 -21.16 10.62
C LYS A 548 18.58 -20.66 9.36
N LYS A 549 19.13 -21.58 8.56
CA LYS A 549 19.81 -21.22 7.31
C LYS A 549 18.87 -20.72 6.23
N ILE A 550 17.64 -21.26 6.17
CA ILE A 550 16.61 -20.74 5.25
C ILE A 550 16.13 -19.37 5.74
N ALA A 551 15.91 -19.19 7.04
CA ALA A 551 15.56 -17.90 7.65
C ALA A 551 16.58 -16.81 7.31
N ALA A 552 17.87 -17.11 7.49
CA ALA A 552 18.97 -16.21 7.13
C ALA A 552 19.01 -15.89 5.63
N GLU A 553 18.62 -16.83 4.76
CA GLU A 553 18.55 -16.60 3.33
C GLU A 553 17.38 -15.71 2.94
N ILE A 554 16.20 -15.90 3.57
CA ILE A 554 15.06 -14.99 3.39
C ILE A 554 15.44 -13.59 3.85
N ARG A 555 15.98 -13.44 5.06
CA ARG A 555 16.38 -12.15 5.62
C ARG A 555 17.42 -11.43 4.76
N ALA A 556 18.40 -12.16 4.21
CA ALA A 556 19.43 -11.58 3.36
C ALA A 556 18.91 -11.14 1.99
N ALA A 557 17.79 -11.71 1.52
CA ALA A 557 17.19 -11.40 0.22
C ALA A 557 16.07 -10.35 0.31
N ASP A 558 15.43 -10.21 1.48
CA ASP A 558 14.28 -9.33 1.68
C ASP A 558 14.72 -7.91 2.07
N ASP A 559 14.69 -6.98 1.11
CA ASP A 559 15.10 -5.58 1.26
C ASP A 559 14.17 -4.76 2.19
N TYR A 560 13.11 -5.39 2.68
CA TYR A 560 11.98 -4.74 3.30
C TYR A 560 11.68 -5.18 4.72
N ASP A 561 12.47 -6.13 5.23
CA ASP A 561 12.43 -6.68 6.59
C ASP A 561 11.04 -7.20 6.98
N HIS A 562 10.43 -8.06 6.14
CA HIS A 562 9.18 -8.72 6.52
C HIS A 562 9.38 -9.62 7.74
N VAL A 563 8.25 -9.88 8.41
CA VAL A 563 8.18 -10.89 9.48
C VAL A 563 8.47 -12.25 8.86
N ILE A 564 9.38 -13.00 9.49
CA ILE A 564 9.69 -14.38 9.14
C ILE A 564 9.18 -15.30 10.25
N ALA A 565 8.49 -16.37 9.86
CA ALA A 565 7.85 -17.31 10.74
C ALA A 565 8.29 -18.76 10.50
N VAL A 566 8.02 -19.62 11.47
CA VAL A 566 8.11 -21.08 11.34
C VAL A 566 6.96 -21.74 12.07
N HIS A 567 6.41 -22.81 11.50
CA HIS A 567 5.36 -23.62 12.10
C HIS A 567 5.92 -24.87 12.76
N LYS A 568 5.47 -25.17 13.99
CA LYS A 568 5.92 -26.33 14.75
C LYS A 568 4.78 -27.30 14.99
N LEU A 569 5.06 -28.57 14.69
CA LEU A 569 4.16 -29.67 14.97
C LEU A 569 4.05 -29.89 16.48
N ASN A 570 2.83 -29.73 16.99
CA ASN A 570 2.43 -30.04 18.37
C ASN A 570 3.43 -29.53 19.43
N GLY A 571 3.48 -28.21 19.65
CA GLY A 571 4.42 -27.62 20.61
C GLY A 571 4.08 -26.20 21.02
N LEU A 572 4.23 -25.92 22.33
CA LEU A 572 4.07 -24.58 22.91
C LEU A 572 5.41 -23.88 23.20
N ASP A 573 6.52 -24.62 23.12
CA ASP A 573 7.87 -24.11 23.34
C ASP A 573 8.64 -24.04 22.02
N PHE A 574 9.29 -22.91 21.78
CA PHE A 574 10.16 -22.65 20.62
C PHE A 574 11.58 -22.26 21.06
N SER A 575 12.00 -22.70 22.26
CA SER A 575 13.31 -22.43 22.83
C SER A 575 14.47 -22.74 21.88
N GLU A 576 14.32 -23.70 20.96
CA GLU A 576 15.34 -24.04 19.95
C GLU A 576 15.66 -22.92 18.94
N PHE A 577 14.74 -21.97 18.77
CA PHE A 577 14.88 -20.80 17.88
C PHE A 577 14.94 -19.48 18.66
N ALA A 578 14.95 -19.54 19.97
CA ALA A 578 14.56 -18.37 20.73
C ALA A 578 15.64 -17.29 20.84
N ASP A 579 16.85 -17.61 20.39
CA ASP A 579 17.96 -16.66 20.17
C ASP A 579 18.29 -16.51 18.67
N GLU A 580 17.45 -17.03 17.76
CA GLU A 580 17.62 -16.89 16.32
C GLU A 580 17.10 -15.51 15.85
N PRO A 581 17.98 -14.60 15.41
CA PRO A 581 17.58 -13.22 15.08
C PRO A 581 16.76 -13.11 13.78
N ASN A 582 16.73 -14.15 12.96
CA ASN A 582 16.04 -14.10 11.67
C ASN A 582 14.58 -14.58 11.74
N ILE A 583 14.10 -15.10 12.88
CA ILE A 583 12.73 -15.62 13.03
C ILE A 583 11.99 -14.77 14.05
N ASP A 584 10.88 -14.18 13.62
CA ASP A 584 10.11 -13.18 14.37
C ASP A 584 8.85 -13.76 15.01
N GLN A 585 8.22 -14.73 14.33
CA GLN A 585 6.93 -15.30 14.73
C GLN A 585 6.94 -16.82 14.72
N PHE A 586 6.23 -17.40 15.68
CA PHE A 586 6.09 -18.85 15.81
C PHE A 586 4.63 -19.24 15.68
N ALA A 587 4.37 -20.10 14.69
CA ALA A 587 3.06 -20.62 14.38
C ALA A 587 2.87 -21.96 15.12
N ILE A 588 1.88 -22.00 16.01
CA ILE A 588 1.61 -23.08 16.95
C ILE A 588 0.53 -24.00 16.37
N GLN A 589 0.86 -25.29 16.36
CA GLN A 589 -0.15 -26.33 16.36
C GLN A 589 -0.35 -26.87 17.77
N TYR A 590 -1.60 -26.86 18.23
CA TYR A 590 -1.98 -27.36 19.55
C TYR A 590 -3.41 -27.91 19.53
N ASN A 591 -3.52 -29.19 19.18
CA ASN A 591 -4.78 -29.88 18.96
C ASN A 591 -5.48 -30.22 20.29
N VAL A 592 -6.32 -29.32 20.78
CA VAL A 592 -7.17 -29.52 21.96
C VAL A 592 -8.61 -29.07 21.67
N PRO A 593 -9.62 -29.76 22.23
CA PRO A 593 -11.00 -29.60 21.76
C PRO A 593 -11.71 -28.35 22.28
N ASP A 594 -11.22 -27.73 23.35
CA ASP A 594 -11.95 -26.67 24.06
C ASP A 594 -11.15 -25.35 24.19
N ALA A 595 -11.90 -24.26 24.30
CA ALA A 595 -11.34 -22.92 24.34
C ALA A 595 -10.57 -22.60 25.62
N ASP A 596 -10.88 -23.24 26.75
CA ASP A 596 -10.19 -22.98 28.01
C ASP A 596 -8.78 -23.60 27.96
N THR A 597 -8.67 -24.83 27.46
CA THR A 597 -7.38 -25.50 27.27
C THR A 597 -6.51 -24.78 26.23
N LEU A 598 -7.11 -24.29 25.13
CA LEU A 598 -6.41 -23.42 24.17
C LEU A 598 -5.86 -22.16 24.85
N HIS A 599 -6.66 -21.48 25.68
CA HIS A 599 -6.24 -20.28 26.40
C HIS A 599 -5.04 -20.56 27.32
N GLU A 600 -5.12 -21.64 28.11
CA GLU A 600 -4.05 -22.06 29.02
C GLU A 600 -2.76 -22.39 28.26
N GLY A 601 -2.88 -23.09 27.12
CA GLY A 601 -1.76 -23.37 26.23
C GLY A 601 -1.11 -22.09 25.68
N MET A 602 -1.91 -21.10 25.26
CA MET A 602 -1.37 -19.81 24.78
C MET A 602 -0.68 -19.03 25.90
N ILE A 603 -1.21 -19.05 27.13
CA ILE A 603 -0.53 -18.46 28.29
C ILE A 603 0.81 -19.16 28.55
N GLU A 604 0.86 -20.48 28.43
CA GLU A 604 2.11 -21.23 28.59
C GLU A 604 3.12 -20.86 27.50
N ALA A 605 2.72 -20.85 26.23
CA ALA A 605 3.57 -20.41 25.13
C ALA A 605 4.05 -18.97 25.33
N TRP A 606 3.18 -18.06 25.77
CA TRP A 606 3.53 -16.67 26.10
C TRP A 606 4.62 -16.58 27.17
N LYS A 607 4.54 -17.40 28.22
CA LYS A 607 5.56 -17.47 29.27
C LYS A 607 6.89 -18.00 28.73
N GLN A 608 6.86 -19.01 27.86
CA GLN A 608 8.07 -19.57 27.24
C GLN A 608 8.73 -18.57 26.28
N ALA A 609 7.93 -17.76 25.60
CA ALA A 609 8.42 -16.68 24.73
C ALA A 609 9.24 -15.64 25.49
N LYS A 610 8.90 -15.36 26.75
CA LYS A 610 9.59 -14.37 27.60
C LYS A 610 9.73 -12.99 26.93
N GLY A 611 8.74 -12.62 26.09
CA GLY A 611 8.72 -11.36 25.34
C GLY A 611 9.69 -11.29 24.15
N ARG A 612 10.30 -12.41 23.73
CA ARG A 612 11.31 -12.42 22.66
C ARG A 612 10.75 -12.47 21.25
N TYR A 613 9.57 -13.08 21.09
CA TYR A 613 9.00 -13.37 19.78
C TYR A 613 7.48 -13.40 19.81
N ASN A 614 6.89 -13.31 18.63
CA ASN A 614 5.47 -13.31 18.41
C ASN A 614 4.87 -14.72 18.34
N LEU A 615 3.63 -14.89 18.79
CA LEU A 615 2.92 -16.18 18.79
C LEU A 615 1.67 -16.12 17.92
N ASN A 616 1.47 -17.14 17.08
CA ASN A 616 0.27 -17.30 16.28
C ASN A 616 -0.30 -18.70 16.51
N MET A 617 -1.50 -18.80 17.07
CA MET A 617 -2.22 -20.07 17.11
C MET A 617 -2.68 -20.38 15.69
N SER A 618 -1.95 -21.22 14.97
CA SER A 618 -2.17 -21.48 13.54
C SER A 618 -2.99 -22.72 13.27
N GLU A 619 -2.90 -23.72 14.15
CA GLU A 619 -3.54 -25.00 13.92
C GLU A 619 -4.08 -25.65 15.21
N ALA A 620 -5.41 -25.79 15.27
CA ALA A 620 -6.05 -26.77 16.14
C ALA A 620 -7.24 -27.39 15.42
N LYS A 621 -7.25 -28.72 15.41
CA LYS A 621 -8.37 -29.53 14.91
C LYS A 621 -9.65 -29.26 15.69
N ASP A 622 -10.78 -29.60 15.08
CA ASP A 622 -12.11 -29.47 15.67
C ASP A 622 -12.42 -28.04 16.15
N TRP A 623 -12.02 -27.01 15.39
CA TRP A 623 -12.24 -25.61 15.80
C TRP A 623 -13.73 -25.23 15.90
N GLY A 624 -14.59 -25.92 15.15
CA GLY A 624 -16.04 -25.68 15.12
C GLY A 624 -16.41 -24.41 14.35
N THR A 625 -17.66 -23.96 14.49
CA THR A 625 -18.21 -22.81 13.76
C THR A 625 -19.02 -21.87 14.67
N GLY A 626 -19.34 -20.67 14.16
CA GLY A 626 -20.16 -19.67 14.84
C GLY A 626 -19.64 -19.32 16.24
N ARG A 627 -20.47 -19.54 17.27
CA ARG A 627 -20.13 -19.15 18.65
C ARG A 627 -18.93 -19.93 19.20
N GLU A 628 -18.77 -21.19 18.83
CA GLU A 628 -17.65 -22.00 19.31
C GLU A 628 -16.33 -21.49 18.75
N ALA A 629 -16.27 -21.31 17.43
CA ALA A 629 -15.12 -20.75 16.74
C ALA A 629 -14.74 -19.38 17.33
N ARG A 630 -15.73 -18.48 17.52
CA ARG A 630 -15.51 -17.20 18.20
C ARG A 630 -14.89 -17.35 19.57
N PHE A 631 -15.42 -18.25 20.39
CA PHE A 631 -14.92 -18.40 21.76
C PHE A 631 -13.47 -18.88 21.77
N LYS A 632 -13.11 -19.85 20.91
CA LYS A 632 -11.73 -20.29 20.73
C LYS A 632 -10.82 -19.16 20.24
N SER A 633 -11.27 -18.36 19.26
CA SER A 633 -10.48 -17.20 18.78
C SER A 633 -10.26 -16.14 19.86
N TRP A 634 -11.29 -15.80 20.66
CA TRP A 634 -11.12 -14.89 21.80
C TRP A 634 -10.24 -15.49 22.89
N ALA A 635 -10.33 -16.79 23.15
CA ALA A 635 -9.48 -17.48 24.10
C ALA A 635 -7.99 -17.37 23.72
N CYS A 636 -7.64 -17.66 22.47
CA CYS A 636 -6.26 -17.54 21.99
C CYS A 636 -5.77 -16.08 22.01
N ALA A 637 -6.60 -15.14 21.54
CA ALA A 637 -6.26 -13.71 21.53
C ALA A 637 -6.00 -13.15 22.93
N MET A 638 -6.85 -13.52 23.91
CA MET A 638 -6.67 -13.13 25.30
C MET A 638 -5.48 -13.85 25.97
N GLY A 639 -5.07 -14.99 25.44
CA GLY A 639 -3.86 -15.72 25.83
C GLY A 639 -2.56 -15.16 25.24
N GLY A 640 -2.64 -14.10 24.44
CA GLY A 640 -1.47 -13.41 23.91
C GLY A 640 -1.06 -13.82 22.48
N ALA A 641 -1.92 -14.55 21.75
CA ALA A 641 -1.60 -15.06 20.42
C ALA A 641 -2.46 -14.44 19.31
N TYR A 642 -1.91 -14.40 18.10
CA TYR A 642 -2.65 -14.21 16.86
C TYR A 642 -3.42 -15.51 16.52
N VAL A 643 -4.35 -15.47 15.57
CA VAL A 643 -5.21 -16.64 15.30
C VAL A 643 -5.32 -16.92 13.81
N MET A 644 -4.92 -18.10 13.37
CA MET A 644 -5.37 -18.71 12.12
C MET A 644 -6.12 -20.00 12.45
N ILE A 645 -7.16 -20.29 11.68
CA ILE A 645 -8.11 -21.35 12.03
C ILE A 645 -8.00 -22.49 11.01
N LEU A 646 -7.41 -23.60 11.42
CA LEU A 646 -7.43 -24.85 10.67
C LEU A 646 -8.88 -25.28 10.37
N GLU A 647 -9.08 -25.90 9.20
CA GLU A 647 -10.34 -26.35 8.62
C GLU A 647 -11.34 -25.23 8.27
N MET A 648 -11.00 -23.96 8.51
CA MET A 648 -11.77 -22.82 8.04
C MET A 648 -11.54 -22.59 6.54
N ASP A 649 -11.95 -23.53 5.69
CA ASP A 649 -11.86 -23.38 4.23
C ASP A 649 -12.72 -22.21 3.77
N ILE A 650 -12.09 -21.20 3.15
CA ILE A 650 -12.77 -19.99 2.67
C ILE A 650 -13.99 -20.33 1.80
N ALA A 651 -13.94 -21.35 0.96
CA ALA A 651 -15.00 -21.70 0.02
C ALA A 651 -16.27 -22.12 0.75
N THR A 652 -16.15 -22.99 1.76
CA THR A 652 -17.28 -23.62 2.47
C THR A 652 -17.69 -22.85 3.73
N THR A 653 -16.76 -22.12 4.35
CA THR A 653 -16.99 -21.38 5.60
C THR A 653 -18.09 -20.32 5.43
N PRO A 654 -19.11 -20.26 6.31
CA PRO A 654 -20.10 -19.20 6.29
C PRO A 654 -19.47 -17.81 6.43
N LYS A 655 -20.01 -16.83 5.68
CA LYS A 655 -19.50 -15.44 5.76
C LYS A 655 -19.56 -14.87 7.19
N SER A 656 -20.55 -15.28 7.99
CA SER A 656 -20.70 -14.87 9.39
C SER A 656 -19.47 -15.17 10.25
N ASP A 657 -18.81 -16.30 10.00
CA ASP A 657 -17.68 -16.79 10.79
C ASP A 657 -16.41 -16.04 10.39
N LEU A 658 -16.27 -15.70 9.10
CA LEU A 658 -15.23 -14.77 8.64
C LEU A 658 -15.44 -13.36 9.23
N GLU A 659 -16.70 -12.92 9.34
CA GLU A 659 -17.04 -11.64 9.99
C GLU A 659 -16.76 -11.65 11.50
N ASP A 660 -16.83 -12.82 12.14
CA ASP A 660 -16.43 -13.00 13.53
C ASP A 660 -14.93 -12.80 13.73
N CYS A 661 -14.10 -13.38 12.86
CA CYS A 661 -12.66 -13.10 12.82
C CYS A 661 -12.40 -11.59 12.61
N GLY A 662 -13.15 -10.96 11.70
CA GLY A 662 -13.04 -9.52 11.47
C GLY A 662 -13.46 -8.65 12.65
N ARG A 663 -14.47 -9.06 13.42
CA ARG A 663 -14.84 -8.39 14.68
C ARG A 663 -13.72 -8.45 15.70
N LEU A 664 -13.02 -9.58 15.81
CA LEU A 664 -11.87 -9.76 16.69
C LEU A 664 -10.72 -8.82 16.28
N VAL A 665 -10.30 -8.85 15.02
CA VAL A 665 -9.26 -7.95 14.46
C VAL A 665 -9.57 -6.50 14.78
N ARG A 666 -10.79 -6.06 14.43
CA ARG A 666 -11.23 -4.68 14.67
C ARG A 666 -11.16 -4.29 16.14
N PHE A 667 -11.60 -5.18 17.04
CA PHE A 667 -11.58 -4.88 18.47
C PHE A 667 -10.14 -4.68 18.95
N PHE A 668 -9.25 -5.63 18.66
CA PHE A 668 -7.86 -5.57 19.12
C PHE A 668 -7.13 -4.36 18.52
N GLU A 669 -7.17 -4.14 17.21
CA GLU A 669 -6.48 -3.00 16.57
C GLU A 669 -6.97 -1.61 17.01
N SER A 670 -8.14 -1.53 17.65
CA SER A 670 -8.67 -0.30 18.24
C SER A 670 -8.34 -0.10 19.74
N THR A 671 -7.50 -0.97 20.30
CA THR A 671 -6.94 -0.85 21.67
C THR A 671 -5.42 -0.64 21.63
N ASN A 672 -4.78 -0.62 22.81
CA ASN A 672 -3.33 -0.71 22.97
C ASN A 672 -2.90 -2.11 23.43
N PHE A 673 -3.51 -3.18 22.91
CA PHE A 673 -3.18 -4.56 23.31
C PHE A 673 -1.71 -4.90 23.11
N ASN A 674 -1.02 -4.23 22.17
CA ASN A 674 0.41 -4.40 21.94
C ASN A 674 1.28 -3.95 23.13
N GLU A 675 0.71 -3.29 24.15
CA GLU A 675 1.37 -2.97 25.42
C GLU A 675 0.97 -3.91 26.57
N MET A 676 0.18 -4.95 26.28
CA MET A 676 -0.44 -5.82 27.29
C MET A 676 0.13 -7.24 27.29
N ALA A 677 -0.14 -7.96 28.38
CA ALA A 677 0.12 -9.38 28.57
C ALA A 677 -1.10 -10.09 29.19
N PRO A 678 -1.22 -11.43 29.10
CA PRO A 678 -2.24 -12.19 29.82
C PRO A 678 -2.08 -12.04 31.34
N HIS A 679 -3.18 -11.75 32.03
CA HIS A 679 -3.21 -11.43 33.47
C HIS A 679 -4.49 -11.99 34.14
N ASP A 680 -4.75 -13.26 33.92
CA ASP A 680 -5.96 -13.96 34.41
C ASP A 680 -6.10 -13.95 35.95
N GLU A 681 -5.02 -13.76 36.69
CA GLU A 681 -5.07 -13.53 38.13
C GLU A 681 -5.87 -12.28 38.52
N LEU A 682 -6.02 -11.32 37.61
CA LEU A 682 -6.82 -10.10 37.78
C LEU A 682 -8.32 -10.32 37.53
N ARG A 683 -8.76 -11.49 37.09
CA ARG A 683 -10.19 -11.74 36.83
C ARG A 683 -11.03 -11.60 38.10
N PHE A 684 -12.19 -10.95 37.99
CA PHE A 684 -13.14 -10.81 39.08
C PHE A 684 -14.59 -10.81 38.57
N ALA A 685 -15.54 -11.18 39.45
CA ALA A 685 -16.94 -11.36 39.10
C ALA A 685 -17.11 -12.29 37.87
N GLY A 686 -17.84 -11.89 36.85
CA GLY A 686 -18.09 -12.69 35.64
C GLY A 686 -17.01 -12.61 34.55
N THR A 687 -15.86 -11.97 34.81
CA THR A 687 -14.73 -11.95 33.86
C THR A 687 -14.08 -13.33 33.77
N LYS A 688 -13.92 -13.83 32.54
CA LYS A 688 -13.27 -15.12 32.27
C LYS A 688 -11.77 -14.95 32.02
N TYR A 689 -11.42 -14.09 31.05
CA TYR A 689 -10.02 -13.83 30.67
C TYR A 689 -9.66 -12.34 30.78
N VAL A 690 -8.39 -12.06 31.07
CA VAL A 690 -7.86 -10.70 31.16
C VAL A 690 -6.56 -10.56 30.39
N LEU A 691 -6.50 -9.56 29.51
CA LEU A 691 -5.26 -9.04 28.93
C LEU A 691 -5.05 -7.65 29.51
N ALA A 692 -3.87 -7.32 30.04
CA ALA A 692 -3.67 -6.07 30.75
C ALA A 692 -2.27 -5.48 30.62
N GLN A 693 -2.23 -4.16 30.78
CA GLN A 693 -1.07 -3.39 31.22
C GLN A 693 -1.43 -2.85 32.62
N PRO A 694 -1.11 -3.58 33.70
CA PRO A 694 -1.64 -3.30 35.03
C PRO A 694 -1.44 -1.85 35.48
N GLY A 695 -2.52 -1.25 35.99
CA GLY A 695 -2.58 0.14 36.42
C GLY A 695 -2.81 1.18 35.31
N ARG A 696 -2.80 0.77 34.03
CA ARG A 696 -3.02 1.66 32.88
C ARG A 696 -4.20 1.24 32.02
N SER A 697 -4.23 0.00 31.54
CA SER A 697 -5.27 -0.46 30.62
C SER A 697 -5.51 -1.97 30.72
N TYR A 698 -6.73 -2.38 30.40
CA TYR A 698 -7.20 -3.76 30.52
C TYR A 698 -8.20 -4.08 29.41
N ILE A 699 -8.22 -5.33 29.01
CA ILE A 699 -9.30 -5.97 28.26
C ILE A 699 -9.83 -7.08 29.18
N ALA A 700 -11.10 -7.01 29.54
CA ALA A 700 -11.77 -8.08 30.28
C ALA A 700 -12.80 -8.74 29.36
N TYR A 701 -12.72 -10.06 29.22
CA TYR A 701 -13.59 -10.84 28.34
C TYR A 701 -14.48 -11.80 29.13
N ALA A 702 -15.73 -11.94 28.69
CA ALA A 702 -16.67 -12.93 29.20
C ALA A 702 -17.38 -13.62 28.01
N PRO A 703 -17.25 -14.95 27.85
CA PRO A 703 -17.92 -15.69 26.77
C PRO A 703 -19.44 -15.80 27.00
N ARG A 704 -19.87 -15.61 28.24
CA ARG A 704 -21.27 -15.50 28.65
C ARG A 704 -21.35 -14.88 30.04
N LEU A 705 -21.52 -13.57 30.10
CA LEU A 705 -21.60 -12.83 31.36
C LEU A 705 -22.89 -13.16 32.12
N ARG A 706 -22.75 -13.64 33.35
CA ARG A 706 -23.83 -13.74 34.34
C ARG A 706 -23.54 -12.75 35.48
N GLY A 707 -24.36 -11.72 35.64
CA GLY A 707 -24.13 -10.65 36.61
C GLY A 707 -23.20 -9.55 36.09
N ARG A 708 -22.13 -9.24 36.82
CA ARG A 708 -21.24 -8.09 36.58
C ARG A 708 -19.89 -8.53 36.04
N ILE A 709 -19.26 -7.71 35.21
CA ILE A 709 -17.87 -7.93 34.78
C ILE A 709 -16.93 -7.19 35.73
N GLY A 710 -15.75 -7.71 36.04
CA GLY A 710 -14.89 -7.10 37.04
C GLY A 710 -13.40 -7.41 36.93
N LEU A 711 -12.60 -6.63 37.65
CA LEU A 711 -11.15 -6.79 37.77
C LEU A 711 -10.72 -6.66 39.23
N LYS A 712 -9.73 -7.45 39.65
CA LYS A 712 -9.06 -7.34 40.95
C LYS A 712 -8.03 -6.21 40.92
N ASN A 713 -7.73 -5.66 42.10
CA ASN A 713 -6.58 -4.76 42.32
C ASN A 713 -6.50 -3.56 41.35
N VAL A 714 -7.65 -3.03 40.91
CA VAL A 714 -7.68 -1.87 40.02
C VAL A 714 -7.19 -0.64 40.76
N LYS A 715 -6.33 0.17 40.14
CA LYS A 715 -5.88 1.45 40.72
C LYS A 715 -7.02 2.47 40.70
N ALA A 716 -7.19 3.20 41.81
CA ALA A 716 -8.15 4.29 41.86
C ALA A 716 -7.86 5.34 40.76
N GLY A 717 -8.90 5.85 40.12
CA GLY A 717 -8.76 6.87 39.09
C GLY A 717 -9.97 7.01 38.18
N THR A 718 -9.78 7.75 37.10
CA THR A 718 -10.78 7.96 36.07
C THR A 718 -10.43 7.11 34.85
N TYR A 719 -11.43 6.45 34.29
CA TYR A 719 -11.25 5.51 33.19
C TYR A 719 -12.27 5.77 32.06
N LYS A 720 -11.88 5.37 30.85
CA LYS A 720 -12.77 5.19 29.71
C LYS A 720 -13.06 3.70 29.54
N PHE A 721 -14.33 3.35 29.44
CA PHE A 721 -14.79 2.00 29.20
C PHE A 721 -15.35 1.92 27.79
N ARG A 722 -14.93 0.95 27.01
CA ARG A 722 -15.51 0.62 25.71
C ARG A 722 -15.96 -0.83 25.74
N TRP A 723 -17.27 -0.99 25.86
CA TRP A 723 -17.95 -2.28 25.85
C TRP A 723 -18.16 -2.72 24.40
N PHE A 724 -17.88 -3.98 24.12
CA PHE A 724 -17.94 -4.58 22.80
C PHE A 724 -18.73 -5.89 22.90
N ASP A 725 -19.81 -6.00 22.15
CA ASP A 725 -20.53 -7.25 21.96
C ASP A 725 -19.78 -8.10 20.93
N CYS A 726 -19.24 -9.24 21.35
CA CYS A 726 -18.36 -10.06 20.53
C CYS A 726 -19.08 -10.72 19.35
N ALA A 727 -20.37 -11.01 19.50
CA ALA A 727 -21.17 -11.68 18.46
C ALA A 727 -21.70 -10.69 17.41
N THR A 728 -22.12 -9.50 17.83
CA THR A 728 -22.76 -8.52 16.93
C THR A 728 -21.86 -7.36 16.54
N GLY A 729 -20.77 -7.16 17.28
CA GLY A 729 -19.84 -6.07 17.07
C GLY A 729 -20.38 -4.70 17.48
N LYS A 730 -21.49 -4.64 18.24
CA LYS A 730 -22.03 -3.40 18.82
C LYS A 730 -21.10 -2.86 19.90
N GLU A 731 -21.00 -1.55 19.99
CA GLU A 731 -20.15 -0.86 20.95
C GLU A 731 -20.91 0.16 21.78
N VAL A 732 -20.58 0.26 23.06
CA VAL A 732 -21.01 1.34 23.96
C VAL A 732 -19.78 1.90 24.66
N THR A 733 -19.57 3.21 24.60
CA THR A 733 -18.46 3.88 25.29
C THR A 733 -18.97 4.70 26.46
N GLN A 734 -18.40 4.49 27.65
CA GLN A 734 -18.57 5.35 28.82
C GLN A 734 -17.26 6.10 29.07
N LYS A 735 -17.33 7.43 29.13
CA LYS A 735 -16.19 8.29 29.44
C LYS A 735 -16.24 8.70 30.91
N ASN A 736 -15.08 9.02 31.48
CA ASN A 736 -14.95 9.60 32.81
C ASN A 736 -15.53 8.73 33.94
N VAL A 737 -15.44 7.40 33.82
CA VAL A 737 -15.89 6.45 34.85
C VAL A 737 -14.94 6.53 36.03
N ARG A 738 -15.42 6.99 37.19
CA ARG A 738 -14.65 7.00 38.43
C ARG A 738 -14.62 5.59 39.03
N VAL A 739 -13.42 5.06 39.21
CA VAL A 739 -13.19 3.71 39.73
C VAL A 739 -12.42 3.81 41.04
N ALA A 740 -12.96 3.20 42.09
CA ALA A 740 -12.28 3.09 43.38
C ALA A 740 -11.14 2.06 43.31
N GLY A 741 -10.19 2.14 44.25
CA GLY A 741 -9.12 1.15 44.35
C GLY A 741 -9.63 -0.24 44.75
N GLY A 742 -8.92 -1.30 44.36
CA GLY A 742 -9.18 -2.68 44.80
C GLY A 742 -10.03 -3.48 43.81
N ASN A 743 -10.81 -4.44 44.32
CA ASN A 743 -11.64 -5.30 43.48
C ASN A 743 -12.91 -4.55 43.05
N GLN A 744 -13.10 -4.39 41.74
CA GLN A 744 -14.16 -3.59 41.16
C GLN A 744 -14.97 -4.41 40.16
N SER A 745 -16.27 -4.15 40.09
CA SER A 745 -17.17 -4.77 39.11
C SER A 745 -18.23 -3.78 38.63
N TRP A 746 -18.69 -3.95 37.40
CA TRP A 746 -19.58 -3.03 36.72
C TRP A 746 -20.69 -3.79 35.98
N ASP A 747 -21.86 -3.17 35.95
CA ASP A 747 -22.99 -3.66 35.18
C ASP A 747 -22.78 -3.39 33.69
N LYS A 748 -23.09 -4.40 32.89
CA LYS A 748 -23.08 -4.26 31.43
C LYS A 748 -24.14 -3.24 30.99
N PRO A 749 -23.82 -2.31 30.06
CA PRO A 749 -24.79 -1.34 29.55
C PRO A 749 -25.87 -2.01 28.71
N ARG A 750 -27.06 -1.38 28.63
CA ARG A 750 -28.14 -1.84 27.75
C ARG A 750 -27.67 -1.91 26.30
N GLY A 751 -28.05 -2.96 25.59
CA GLY A 751 -27.76 -3.14 24.16
C GLY A 751 -26.48 -3.93 23.83
N ILE A 752 -25.68 -4.30 24.83
CA ILE A 752 -24.56 -5.25 24.69
C ILE A 752 -25.03 -6.64 25.10
N GLY A 753 -24.71 -7.67 24.32
CA GLY A 753 -24.99 -9.09 24.57
C GLY A 753 -24.15 -9.70 25.68
N ASP A 754 -24.39 -10.97 26.03
CA ASP A 754 -23.69 -11.62 27.16
C ASP A 754 -22.29 -12.13 26.78
N GLU A 755 -22.03 -12.34 25.50
CA GLU A 755 -20.67 -12.59 24.98
C GLU A 755 -20.01 -11.25 24.68
N LEU A 756 -19.12 -10.78 25.55
CA LEU A 756 -18.60 -9.41 25.48
C LEU A 756 -17.15 -9.28 25.91
N ALA A 757 -16.52 -8.22 25.41
CA ALA A 757 -15.27 -7.69 25.92
C ALA A 757 -15.46 -6.23 26.37
N VAL A 758 -14.70 -5.80 27.38
CA VAL A 758 -14.62 -4.39 27.77
C VAL A 758 -13.18 -3.94 27.78
N TYR A 759 -12.87 -2.93 26.97
CA TYR A 759 -11.60 -2.23 27.01
C TYR A 759 -11.68 -1.08 28.02
N ILE A 760 -10.87 -1.15 29.06
CA ILE A 760 -10.83 -0.22 30.19
C ILE A 760 -9.47 0.50 30.15
N LYS A 761 -9.47 1.80 29.85
CA LYS A 761 -8.24 2.61 29.79
C LYS A 761 -8.28 3.75 30.78
N ARG A 762 -7.26 3.88 31.62
CA ARG A 762 -7.11 5.03 32.53
C ARG A 762 -6.86 6.29 31.69
N ILE A 763 -7.52 7.40 32.04
CA ILE A 763 -7.40 8.69 31.35
C ILE A 763 -6.70 9.73 32.20
#